data_AF-A0A816SG75-F1
#
_entry.id   AF-A0A816SG75-F1
#
_cell.length_a   1.000
_cell.length_b   1.000
_cell.length_c   1.000
_cell.angle_alpha   90.00
_cell.angle_beta   90.00
_cell.angle_gamma   90.00
#
_symmetry.space_group_name_H-M   'P 1'
#
loop_
_entity.id
_entity.type
_entity.pdbx_description
1 polymer ?
#
loop_
_entity_poly.entity_id
_entity_poly.type
_entity_poly.pdbx_seq_one_letter_code
_entity_poly.pdbx_strand_id
1 'polypeptide(L)'
;MAMISFSLPSPAKLPVTSPPSVPNRINIADRLILRHLNAGDLRGAISSLDLMARDGIRPTDSATFSTLLKSCIRARDFRLGKLVHSRLAESDIEPDSVLYNSLISLYSKSGDLAGAEDVFETMGRIGKRDNVSWSAMMACYGNNGKELDAIKLFVGFLELGLVPNDYCYTAVIRACSNPENVAVGRVILGFLMKTGYFESDVCVGCSLIDMFVKGENNLENAYKVFDQMSDLNVVTWTLMITRCMQMGFPKEAVRFFLDMVLSGFEADKFTLSSVFSACAELEDLFLGKQLHSWAIRSGMADDVGCSLVDMYAKCSVDGSLDDCRKVFDRMEDHSVMSWTALITGYMQRCNLDAEAINLFCEMISQGRVQPNHFTFSSAFKACGNLSDPRVGKQVLGHAFKRGLASNSSVANSVISMFVKSDMMEDARRAFESLSEKNLVSYNTFLDGACRSLDFEEAFELFHEITERELGVSAFTFASLLSGVASVGSIRKGEQLHSQVVKLGLSCNQPVCNALISMYSKCGSIDTASRVFNLMEDRNVISWTSMITGFAKHGFAKRVLETFNQMMEAGVKPNEVTYVAILSACSHVGLVSEGWRHFNSMYEDHKIKPKMEHYACMVDLLCRSGLLTDAFEFINTMPFQADVLVWRTFLGACRVHSNTELGEIASRKILELDPNEPAAYIQLSNIYASTGKWEESAEMRKKMKERNLVKEGGCSWIEVGDKFHKFYVGDTSHPNTHRIYDELDRLIREIKRCGYVPDTDLVLHKLEEEDDMKMIQTSLCILVVLTVSGFPMMESSVESKKGIEYMAMQCRKHKAVLTDFGAVGDGKTSNTKAFRDAIAKLTPQAADGGVQLIVPPGNWLTGSFNLTSHFTLFIQQGATILASQVESEYPMIPRLPSYGDARFASLIYGTNLTDVVITGNKGTINGQGKSWWLKYRSGGFNLISRPLLIEILYSENVQISDINLIDSPMWNIHPVYCKNVIIKNIKIDAPIDSPNTDGINPDSCTNTLIEDCSVTSGDDCIAVKSGIDQYGIATAIPTQQLSIRRLTCVSPDSAGIAIGSEMSGGIKDVRIEDVTLINTQSAIRIKTAIGRGGYVKDIFARRFTMKNMKYVFWMTGSYKLHPIGFDPNALPEIRNINYRDMTAENVTISAKLEGIKKDPFTGICMSNVTMDLSPTTKKLQWNCTDVAGVTSRVKPEPCSLLPSKGPAMDCHFPTDKIPIESVVLNKCTA
;
A
#
# COMPACT_ATOMS: atom_id res chain seq x y z
N MET A 1 32.18 -31.86 45.27
CA MET A 1 33.37 -32.57 45.82
C MET A 1 34.62 -31.96 45.20
N ALA A 2 35.63 -31.73 46.04
CA ALA A 2 37.02 -31.33 45.74
C ALA A 2 37.27 -30.00 45.02
N MET A 3 37.70 -29.01 45.81
CA MET A 3 38.46 -27.83 45.38
C MET A 3 39.84 -28.24 44.85
N ILE A 4 40.27 -27.64 43.73
CA ILE A 4 41.70 -27.35 43.47
C ILE A 4 41.77 -25.95 42.87
N SER A 5 42.36 -25.03 43.64
CA SER A 5 42.74 -23.67 43.26
C SER A 5 44.05 -23.67 42.48
N PHE A 6 44.13 -22.93 41.37
CA PHE A 6 45.39 -22.49 40.79
C PHE A 6 45.50 -20.98 40.86
N SER A 7 46.38 -20.51 41.74
CA SER A 7 46.90 -19.16 41.85
C SER A 7 47.90 -18.87 40.73
N LEU A 8 47.69 -17.80 39.97
CA LEU A 8 48.67 -17.24 39.03
C LEU A 8 49.55 -16.16 39.71
N PRO A 9 50.80 -15.95 39.25
CA PRO A 9 51.89 -15.40 40.05
C PRO A 9 51.90 -13.86 40.08
N SER A 10 52.32 -13.29 41.20
CA SER A 10 52.59 -11.86 41.32
C SER A 10 53.85 -11.46 40.53
N PRO A 11 53.91 -10.30 39.88
CA PRO A 11 55.14 -9.80 39.27
C PRO A 11 56.19 -9.50 40.35
N ALA A 12 57.39 -10.05 40.14
CA ALA A 12 58.54 -9.94 41.01
C ALA A 12 58.97 -8.46 41.22
N LYS A 13 59.20 -8.11 42.49
CA LYS A 13 59.99 -6.94 42.89
C LYS A 13 61.48 -7.25 42.67
N LEU A 14 62.19 -6.39 41.95
CA LEU A 14 63.65 -6.29 41.94
C LEU A 14 64.09 -5.00 42.69
N PRO A 15 65.34 -4.93 43.19
CA PRO A 15 65.64 -4.53 44.55
C PRO A 15 65.99 -3.05 44.73
N VAL A 16 65.78 -2.59 45.95
CA VAL A 16 66.18 -1.27 46.47
C VAL A 16 67.66 -1.31 46.86
N THR A 17 68.46 -0.41 46.27
CA THR A 17 69.77 0.02 46.81
C THR A 17 69.67 1.47 47.29
N SER A 18 70.29 1.77 48.43
CA SER A 18 70.15 3.00 49.23
C SER A 18 71.32 4.02 49.00
N PRO A 19 71.38 5.19 49.69
CA PRO A 19 71.49 6.60 49.19
C PRO A 19 72.96 7.12 49.19
N PRO A 20 73.36 8.42 48.98
CA PRO A 20 72.65 9.72 48.89
C PRO A 20 73.05 10.56 47.63
N SER A 21 72.47 11.72 47.28
CA SER A 21 72.94 13.04 47.75
C SER A 21 72.20 14.22 47.07
N VAL A 22 71.79 15.20 47.89
CA VAL A 22 71.45 16.63 47.60
C VAL A 22 70.19 16.91 46.75
N PRO A 23 69.24 17.76 47.21
CA PRO A 23 67.94 17.93 46.56
C PRO A 23 67.95 19.02 45.47
N ASN A 24 67.64 18.63 44.23
CA ASN A 24 67.22 19.57 43.19
C ASN A 24 65.71 19.82 43.32
N ARG A 25 65.33 21.07 43.62
CA ARG A 25 63.93 21.55 43.75
C ARG A 25 63.02 21.27 42.53
N ILE A 26 63.59 20.85 41.41
CA ILE A 26 62.92 20.72 40.10
C ILE A 26 62.08 19.42 39.99
N ASN A 27 62.45 18.32 40.66
CA ASN A 27 61.77 17.00 40.54
C ASN A 27 60.52 16.84 41.43
N ILE A 28 60.29 17.76 42.39
CA ILE A 28 59.15 17.67 43.33
C ILE A 28 57.85 18.18 42.68
N ALA A 29 57.98 19.16 41.78
CA ALA A 29 56.84 19.87 41.20
C ALA A 29 56.13 19.03 40.11
N ASP A 30 56.88 18.36 39.23
CA ASP A 30 56.33 17.42 38.23
C ASP A 30 55.62 16.23 38.91
N ARG A 31 56.14 15.75 40.06
CA ARG A 31 55.46 14.73 40.89
C ARG A 31 54.17 15.24 41.54
N LEU A 32 54.08 16.53 41.86
CA LEU A 32 52.88 17.13 42.44
C LEU A 32 51.74 17.16 41.40
N ILE A 33 52.04 17.57 40.17
CA ILE A 33 51.09 17.55 39.05
C ILE A 33 50.58 16.12 38.81
N LEU A 34 51.49 15.14 38.70
CA LEU A 34 51.12 13.73 38.53
C LEU A 34 50.31 13.18 39.70
N ARG A 35 50.57 13.63 40.94
CA ARG A 35 49.78 13.26 42.12
C ARG A 35 48.35 13.81 42.06
N HIS A 36 48.16 15.07 41.66
CA HIS A 36 46.82 15.64 41.46
C HIS A 36 46.07 14.91 40.35
N LEU A 37 46.75 14.58 39.24
CA LEU A 37 46.15 13.81 38.13
C LEU A 37 45.75 12.39 38.55
N ASN A 38 46.59 11.70 39.32
CA ASN A 38 46.27 10.36 39.86
C ASN A 38 45.12 10.40 40.88
N ALA A 39 44.89 11.54 41.53
CA ALA A 39 43.76 11.76 42.43
C ALA A 39 42.49 12.28 41.70
N GLY A 40 42.53 12.47 40.37
CA GLY A 40 41.42 13.01 39.59
C GLY A 40 41.20 14.52 39.73
N ASP A 41 42.10 15.25 40.40
CA ASP A 41 42.02 16.69 40.63
C ASP A 41 42.68 17.48 39.49
N LEU A 42 41.94 17.64 38.39
CA LEU A 42 42.42 18.32 37.19
C LEU A 42 42.69 19.83 37.42
N ARG A 43 41.87 20.50 38.24
CA ARG A 43 42.06 21.92 38.54
C ARG A 43 43.26 22.15 39.44
N GLY A 44 43.52 21.29 40.43
CA GLY A 44 44.72 21.34 41.26
C GLY A 44 46.00 21.07 40.46
N ALA A 45 45.96 20.15 39.50
CA ALA A 45 47.09 19.88 38.59
C ALA A 45 47.46 21.10 37.73
N ILE A 46 46.47 21.78 37.15
CA ILE A 46 46.69 22.98 36.32
C ILE A 46 47.06 24.21 37.18
N SER A 47 46.48 24.35 38.37
CA SER A 47 46.88 25.41 39.31
C SER A 47 48.34 25.25 39.75
N SER A 48 48.81 24.00 39.92
CA SER A 48 50.20 23.69 40.23
C SER A 48 51.13 24.04 39.06
N LEU A 49 50.71 23.76 37.82
CA LEU A 49 51.43 24.17 36.60
C LEU A 49 51.55 25.71 36.48
N ASP A 50 50.49 26.45 36.84
CA ASP A 50 50.47 27.91 36.86
C ASP A 50 51.37 28.51 37.94
N LEU A 51 51.39 27.92 39.14
CA LEU A 51 52.29 28.31 40.23
C LEU A 51 53.76 28.08 39.85
N MET A 52 54.07 26.95 39.22
CA MET A 52 55.43 26.65 38.74
C MET A 52 55.92 27.70 37.73
N ALA A 53 55.06 28.06 36.76
CA ALA A 53 55.39 29.07 35.76
C ALA A 53 55.64 30.46 36.37
N ARG A 54 54.90 30.83 37.42
CA ARG A 54 55.06 32.12 38.14
C ARG A 54 56.33 32.17 39.00
N ASP A 55 56.73 31.05 39.58
CA ASP A 55 57.93 30.93 40.43
C ASP A 55 59.22 30.75 39.60
N GLY A 56 59.15 30.81 38.27
CA GLY A 56 60.29 30.62 37.36
C GLY A 56 60.78 29.18 37.29
N ILE A 57 59.99 28.22 37.78
CA ILE A 57 60.29 26.78 37.79
C ILE A 57 59.74 26.18 36.49
N ARG A 58 60.63 25.70 35.63
CA ARG A 58 60.26 25.14 34.32
C ARG A 58 59.93 23.64 34.45
N PRO A 59 58.78 23.16 33.95
CA PRO A 59 58.51 21.72 33.84
C PRO A 59 59.59 21.04 32.98
N THR A 60 59.99 19.82 33.30
CA THR A 60 61.19 19.22 32.68
C THR A 60 60.94 18.13 31.64
N ASP A 61 59.69 17.68 31.44
CA ASP A 61 59.41 16.62 30.44
C ASP A 61 58.12 16.78 29.62
N SER A 62 58.20 16.31 28.37
CA SER A 62 57.08 16.20 27.42
C SER A 62 55.98 15.25 27.92
N ALA A 63 56.35 14.26 28.74
CA ALA A 63 55.43 13.25 29.28
C ALA A 63 54.39 13.82 30.24
N THR A 64 54.76 14.79 31.08
CA THR A 64 53.83 15.47 32.01
C THR A 64 52.78 16.26 31.24
N PHE A 65 53.19 16.99 30.19
CA PHE A 65 52.26 17.70 29.30
C PHE A 65 51.31 16.76 28.53
N SER A 66 51.80 15.62 28.03
CA SER A 66 50.94 14.62 27.36
C SER A 66 49.89 14.05 28.33
N THR A 67 50.27 13.79 29.58
CA THR A 67 49.37 13.25 30.60
C THR A 67 48.31 14.27 31.04
N LEU A 68 48.69 15.54 31.19
CA LEU A 68 47.78 16.66 31.42
C LEU A 68 46.76 16.80 30.29
N LEU A 69 47.21 16.84 29.05
CA LEU A 69 46.34 16.95 27.87
C LEU A 69 45.37 15.76 27.77
N LYS A 70 45.84 14.53 27.96
CA LYS A 70 44.98 13.33 27.98
C LYS A 70 43.93 13.40 29.09
N SER A 71 44.28 13.96 30.24
CA SER A 71 43.36 14.15 31.37
C SER A 71 42.30 15.22 31.08
N CYS A 72 42.69 16.35 30.47
CA CYS A 72 41.76 17.38 29.98
C CYS A 72 40.79 16.81 28.93
N ILE A 73 41.30 16.01 27.99
CA ILE A 73 40.49 15.32 26.97
C ILE A 73 39.49 14.36 27.62
N ARG A 74 39.92 13.56 28.61
CA ARG A 74 39.06 12.61 29.32
C ARG A 74 37.98 13.32 30.13
N ALA A 75 38.30 14.46 30.73
CA ALA A 75 37.36 15.31 31.47
C ALA A 75 36.46 16.17 30.56
N ARG A 76 36.68 16.16 29.24
CA ARG A 76 36.01 17.04 28.24
C ARG A 76 36.15 18.54 28.55
N ASP A 77 37.18 18.95 29.29
CA ASP A 77 37.47 20.36 29.57
C ASP A 77 38.49 20.89 28.56
N PHE A 78 37.99 21.19 27.36
CA PHE A 78 38.81 21.62 26.22
C PHE A 78 39.39 23.03 26.41
N ARG A 79 38.75 23.88 27.24
CA ARG A 79 39.28 25.21 27.57
C ARG A 79 40.58 25.08 28.36
N LEU A 80 40.59 24.20 29.36
CA LEU A 80 41.79 23.88 30.13
C LEU A 80 42.85 23.19 29.27
N GLY A 81 42.45 22.30 28.35
CA GLY A 81 43.39 21.70 27.39
C GLY A 81 44.10 22.73 26.50
N LYS A 82 43.38 23.72 25.96
CA LYS A 82 43.98 24.79 25.14
C LYS A 82 44.89 25.70 25.96
N LEU A 83 44.57 25.94 27.23
CA LEU A 83 45.45 26.66 28.15
C LEU A 83 46.76 25.90 28.38
N VAL A 84 46.70 24.58 28.56
CA VAL A 84 47.90 23.72 28.69
C VAL A 84 48.77 23.81 27.42
N HIS A 85 48.16 23.86 26.22
CA HIS A 85 48.91 24.05 24.98
C HIS A 85 49.59 25.44 24.89
N SER A 86 48.91 26.51 25.31
CA SER A 86 49.51 27.85 25.37
C SER A 86 50.75 27.88 26.27
N ARG A 87 50.71 27.18 27.41
CA ARG A 87 51.86 27.09 28.33
C ARG A 87 52.98 26.20 27.82
N LEU A 88 52.66 25.19 27.01
CA LEU A 88 53.67 24.42 26.29
C LEU A 88 54.41 25.31 25.29
N ALA A 89 53.70 26.19 24.56
CA ALA A 89 54.31 27.13 23.60
C ALA A 89 55.21 28.19 24.28
N GLU A 90 54.95 28.52 25.55
CA GLU A 90 55.79 29.40 26.38
C GLU A 90 57.01 28.68 27.02
N SER A 91 57.10 27.36 26.87
CA SER A 91 58.19 26.54 27.42
C SER A 91 59.27 26.25 26.39
N ASP A 92 60.54 26.12 26.81
CA ASP A 92 61.65 25.70 25.95
C ASP A 92 61.67 24.17 25.68
N ILE A 93 60.52 23.49 25.83
CA ILE A 93 60.41 22.04 25.67
C ILE A 93 60.07 21.71 24.22
N GLU A 94 60.92 20.93 23.57
CA GLU A 94 60.65 20.43 22.22
C GLU A 94 59.61 19.29 22.28
N PRO A 95 58.40 19.43 21.71
CA PRO A 95 57.40 18.37 21.79
C PRO A 95 57.81 17.13 20.98
N ASP A 96 57.61 15.94 21.56
CA ASP A 96 57.74 14.67 20.85
C ASP A 96 56.47 14.35 20.04
N SER A 97 56.51 13.26 19.24
CA SER A 97 55.35 12.87 18.42
C SER A 97 54.12 12.52 19.26
N VAL A 98 54.30 11.97 20.46
CA VAL A 98 53.19 11.58 21.37
C VAL A 98 52.46 12.81 21.91
N LEU A 99 53.20 13.87 22.25
CA LEU A 99 52.65 15.13 22.70
C LEU A 99 51.89 15.85 21.58
N TYR A 100 52.46 15.90 20.37
CA TYR A 100 51.76 16.46 19.21
C TYR A 100 50.50 15.66 18.82
N ASN A 101 50.55 14.32 18.86
CA ASN A 101 49.37 13.48 18.63
C ASN A 101 48.26 13.73 19.68
N SER A 102 48.65 14.01 20.93
CA SER A 102 47.72 14.39 22.00
C SER A 102 47.07 15.76 21.74
N LEU A 103 47.81 16.71 21.15
CA LEU A 103 47.30 18.02 20.74
C LEU A 103 46.31 17.91 19.56
N ILE A 104 46.62 17.10 18.53
CA ILE A 104 45.68 16.81 17.43
C ILE A 104 44.36 16.25 17.99
N SER A 105 44.44 15.30 18.94
CA SER A 105 43.24 14.73 19.58
C SER A 105 42.46 15.74 20.42
N LEU A 106 43.14 16.65 21.12
CA LEU A 106 42.51 17.74 21.87
C LEU A 106 41.72 18.65 20.92
N TYR A 107 42.38 19.17 19.89
CA TYR A 107 41.78 20.11 18.96
C TYR A 107 40.62 19.47 18.19
N SER A 108 40.80 18.24 17.72
CA SER A 108 39.77 17.42 17.10
C SER A 108 38.50 17.30 17.95
N LYS A 109 38.63 16.92 19.24
CA LYS A 109 37.50 16.75 20.15
C LYS A 109 36.88 18.08 20.61
N SER A 110 37.61 19.18 20.48
CA SER A 110 37.12 20.52 20.78
C SER A 110 36.38 21.19 19.61
N GLY A 111 36.33 20.55 18.44
CA GLY A 111 35.72 21.09 17.22
C GLY A 111 36.57 22.18 16.51
N ASP A 112 37.82 22.34 16.91
CA ASP A 112 38.73 23.37 16.39
C ASP A 112 39.68 22.75 15.37
N LEU A 113 39.20 22.66 14.13
CA LEU A 113 39.90 22.02 13.02
C LEU A 113 41.20 22.75 12.65
N ALA A 114 41.17 24.09 12.63
CA ALA A 114 42.33 24.91 12.27
C ALA A 114 43.51 24.70 13.22
N GLY A 115 43.24 24.58 14.52
CA GLY A 115 44.27 24.24 15.51
C GLY A 115 44.87 22.84 15.31
N ALA A 116 44.08 21.87 14.86
CA ALA A 116 44.58 20.53 14.55
C ALA A 116 45.46 20.52 13.28
N GLU A 117 45.04 21.25 12.23
CA GLU A 117 45.80 21.41 10.98
C GLU A 117 47.14 22.10 11.20
N ASP A 118 47.18 23.18 11.99
CA ASP A 118 48.41 23.91 12.30
C ASP A 118 49.44 23.03 13.03
N VAL A 119 48.98 22.24 14.00
CA VAL A 119 49.82 21.25 14.70
C VAL A 119 50.34 20.20 13.71
N PHE A 120 49.47 19.66 12.86
CA PHE A 120 49.84 18.64 11.89
C PHE A 120 50.85 19.15 10.84
N GLU A 121 50.68 20.38 10.35
CA GLU A 121 51.64 21.06 9.45
C GLU A 121 52.97 21.35 10.13
N THR A 122 52.96 21.80 11.38
CA THR A 122 54.16 21.99 12.19
C THR A 122 54.95 20.70 12.31
N MET A 123 54.30 19.57 12.63
CA MET A 123 54.93 18.25 12.67
C MET A 123 55.58 17.86 11.33
N GLY A 124 54.97 18.26 10.20
CA GLY A 124 55.49 17.99 8.86
C GLY A 124 56.80 18.72 8.58
N ARG A 125 56.88 20.01 8.93
CA ARG A 125 58.08 20.84 8.72
C ARG A 125 59.29 20.35 9.54
N ILE A 126 59.04 19.83 10.73
CA ILE A 126 60.09 19.33 11.64
C ILE A 126 60.36 17.82 11.49
N GLY A 127 59.69 17.14 10.54
CA GLY A 127 59.90 15.72 10.28
C GLY A 127 59.46 14.77 11.40
N LYS A 128 58.47 15.15 12.22
CA LYS A 128 57.98 14.34 13.35
C LYS A 128 56.64 13.62 13.11
N ARG A 129 56.14 13.58 11.87
CA ARG A 129 54.91 12.83 11.53
C ARG A 129 55.15 11.31 11.57
N ASP A 130 54.31 10.60 12.31
CA ASP A 130 54.24 9.14 12.35
C ASP A 130 52.84 8.64 11.94
N ASN A 131 52.64 7.32 11.80
CA ASN A 131 51.34 6.74 11.44
C ASN A 131 50.20 7.15 12.40
N VAL A 132 50.53 7.42 13.66
CA VAL A 132 49.56 7.88 14.68
C VAL A 132 49.12 9.31 14.38
N SER A 133 50.02 10.20 13.97
CA SER A 133 49.68 11.57 13.56
C SER A 133 48.76 11.60 12.34
N TRP A 134 49.03 10.76 11.34
CA TRP A 134 48.22 10.65 10.11
C TRP A 134 46.82 10.10 10.41
N SER A 135 46.72 8.99 11.15
CA SER A 135 45.42 8.41 11.54
C SER A 135 44.61 9.33 12.44
N ALA A 136 45.26 10.03 13.39
CA ALA A 136 44.60 11.02 14.24
C ALA A 136 44.02 12.19 13.43
N MET A 137 44.72 12.65 12.39
CA MET A 137 44.24 13.73 11.52
C MET A 137 43.11 13.26 10.58
N MET A 138 43.18 12.04 10.03
CA MET A 138 42.07 11.45 9.27
C MET A 138 40.81 11.32 10.13
N ALA A 139 40.95 10.84 11.37
CA ALA A 139 39.85 10.77 12.32
C ALA A 139 39.33 12.16 12.72
N CYS A 140 40.20 13.18 12.77
CA CYS A 140 39.82 14.56 13.03
C CYS A 140 38.88 15.09 11.94
N TYR A 141 39.26 14.93 10.67
CA TYR A 141 38.41 15.30 9.54
C TYR A 141 37.08 14.55 9.56
N GLY A 142 37.11 13.23 9.79
CA GLY A 142 35.89 12.42 9.88
C GLY A 142 34.95 12.83 11.03
N ASN A 143 35.47 13.21 12.19
CA ASN A 143 34.64 13.64 13.33
C ASN A 143 34.06 15.05 13.20
N ASN A 144 34.58 15.86 12.27
CA ASN A 144 34.18 17.26 12.08
C ASN A 144 33.42 17.49 10.75
N GLY A 145 32.86 16.43 10.14
CA GLY A 145 32.05 16.53 8.92
C GLY A 145 32.86 16.91 7.66
N LYS A 146 34.15 16.53 7.63
CA LYS A 146 35.07 16.76 6.51
C LYS A 146 35.55 15.43 5.93
N GLU A 147 34.61 14.52 5.66
CA GLU A 147 34.88 13.14 5.28
C GLU A 147 35.70 13.02 3.99
N LEU A 148 35.45 13.89 3.01
CA LEU A 148 36.20 13.91 1.76
C LEU A 148 37.68 14.28 1.98
N ASP A 149 37.96 15.19 2.91
CA ASP A 149 39.34 15.62 3.21
C ASP A 149 40.09 14.54 3.99
N ALA A 150 39.40 13.74 4.82
CA ALA A 150 39.96 12.53 5.41
C ALA A 150 40.39 11.52 4.34
N ILE A 151 39.56 11.32 3.31
CA ILE A 151 39.85 10.41 2.19
C ILE A 151 41.04 10.93 1.36
N LYS A 152 41.07 12.23 1.03
CA LYS A 152 42.22 12.85 0.32
C LYS A 152 43.51 12.69 1.11
N LEU A 153 43.46 12.89 2.43
CA LEU A 153 44.63 12.73 3.29
C LEU A 153 45.15 11.28 3.28
N PHE A 154 44.25 10.30 3.22
CA PHE A 154 44.62 8.89 3.07
C PHE A 154 45.26 8.58 1.71
N VAL A 155 44.75 9.15 0.62
CA VAL A 155 45.36 9.01 -0.71
C VAL A 155 46.76 9.63 -0.72
N GLY A 156 46.92 10.84 -0.19
CA GLY A 156 48.23 11.49 -0.08
C GLY A 156 49.22 10.71 0.79
N PHE A 157 48.75 10.07 1.87
CA PHE A 157 49.56 9.16 2.69
C PHE A 157 50.11 7.97 1.86
N LEU A 158 49.27 7.38 1.00
CA LEU A 158 49.69 6.30 0.10
C LEU A 158 50.65 6.75 -1.00
N GLU A 159 50.45 7.95 -1.56
CA GLU A 159 51.33 8.54 -2.58
C GLU A 159 52.75 8.79 -2.07
N LEU A 160 52.91 9.01 -0.76
CA LEU A 160 54.20 9.12 -0.09
C LEU A 160 54.89 7.75 0.13
N GLY A 161 54.26 6.64 -0.28
CA GLY A 161 54.79 5.29 -0.11
C GLY A 161 54.72 4.76 1.32
N LEU A 162 53.92 5.38 2.19
CA LEU A 162 53.75 4.96 3.58
C LEU A 162 52.76 3.78 3.67
N VAL A 163 53.01 2.87 4.61
CA VAL A 163 52.17 1.67 4.81
C VAL A 163 51.10 1.96 5.88
N PRO A 164 49.80 1.87 5.55
CA PRO A 164 48.73 2.12 6.51
C PRO A 164 48.63 0.99 7.55
N ASN A 165 48.31 1.36 8.79
CA ASN A 165 47.94 0.42 9.85
C ASN A 165 46.41 0.33 10.02
N ASP A 166 45.97 -0.52 10.94
CA ASP A 166 44.59 -0.71 11.39
C ASP A 166 43.88 0.61 11.74
N TYR A 167 44.55 1.53 12.44
CA TYR A 167 44.00 2.84 12.79
C TYR A 167 43.77 3.73 11.57
N CYS A 168 44.67 3.73 10.57
CA CYS A 168 44.49 4.46 9.32
C CYS A 168 43.28 3.93 8.55
N TYR A 169 43.16 2.61 8.38
CA TYR A 169 42.02 1.98 7.69
C TYR A 169 40.70 2.26 8.40
N THR A 170 40.66 2.09 9.73
CA THR A 170 39.47 2.39 10.56
C THR A 170 39.01 3.84 10.37
N ALA A 171 39.93 4.80 10.39
CA ALA A 171 39.61 6.22 10.24
C ALA A 171 39.04 6.55 8.86
N VAL A 172 39.64 6.03 7.78
CA VAL A 172 39.16 6.31 6.41
C VAL A 172 37.86 5.57 6.09
N ILE A 173 37.68 4.32 6.55
CA ILE A 173 36.43 3.56 6.35
C ILE A 173 35.27 4.25 7.08
N ARG A 174 35.52 4.81 8.27
CA ARG A 174 34.54 5.61 8.99
C ARG A 174 34.13 6.86 8.22
N ALA A 175 35.07 7.54 7.55
CA ALA A 175 34.76 8.65 6.65
C ALA A 175 33.97 8.21 5.40
N CYS A 176 34.08 6.95 5.00
CA CYS A 176 33.26 6.34 3.94
C CYS A 176 31.90 5.81 4.42
N SER A 177 31.56 5.91 5.71
CA SER A 177 30.31 5.37 6.28
C SER A 177 29.09 6.28 6.06
N ASN A 178 29.05 6.95 4.89
CA ASN A 178 27.94 7.80 4.46
C ASN A 178 27.59 7.48 2.98
N PRO A 179 26.36 7.80 2.52
CA PRO A 179 25.92 7.41 1.18
C PRO A 179 26.76 7.97 0.02
N GLU A 180 27.37 9.14 0.21
CA GLU A 180 28.16 9.80 -0.84
C GLU A 180 29.51 9.11 -1.08
N ASN A 181 30.18 8.68 -0.01
CA ASN A 181 31.55 8.18 -0.05
C ASN A 181 31.68 6.65 0.03
N VAL A 182 30.57 5.93 0.21
CA VAL A 182 30.61 4.46 0.40
C VAL A 182 31.17 3.70 -0.82
N ALA A 183 31.06 4.28 -2.02
CA ALA A 183 31.72 3.77 -3.22
C ALA A 183 33.25 3.72 -3.06
N VAL A 184 33.86 4.73 -2.43
CA VAL A 184 35.29 4.75 -2.11
C VAL A 184 35.62 3.72 -1.06
N GLY A 185 34.75 3.56 -0.05
CA GLY A 185 34.90 2.53 0.97
C GLY A 185 34.98 1.10 0.40
N ARG A 186 34.21 0.80 -0.65
CA ARG A 186 34.32 -0.48 -1.39
C ARG A 186 35.65 -0.66 -2.12
N VAL A 187 36.24 0.42 -2.64
CA VAL A 187 37.58 0.37 -3.23
C VAL A 187 38.62 0.04 -2.16
N ILE A 188 38.50 0.65 -0.98
CA ILE A 188 39.37 0.38 0.18
C ILE A 188 39.22 -1.08 0.65
N LEU A 189 38.00 -1.61 0.68
CA LEU A 189 37.76 -3.04 0.94
C LEU A 189 38.48 -3.92 -0.09
N GLY A 190 38.37 -3.60 -1.38
CA GLY A 190 39.09 -4.32 -2.44
C GLY A 190 40.62 -4.26 -2.28
N PHE A 191 41.15 -3.16 -1.75
CA PHE A 191 42.56 -3.02 -1.41
C PHE A 191 42.94 -3.92 -0.22
N LEU A 192 42.16 -3.90 0.86
CA LEU A 192 42.35 -4.76 2.04
C LEU A 192 42.32 -6.26 1.71
N MET A 193 41.43 -6.68 0.80
CA MET A 193 41.36 -8.06 0.34
C MET A 193 42.61 -8.45 -0.47
N LYS A 194 43.09 -7.57 -1.35
CA LYS A 194 44.29 -7.84 -2.18
C LYS A 194 45.58 -7.90 -1.36
N THR A 195 45.66 -7.12 -0.28
CA THR A 195 46.83 -7.10 0.61
C THR A 195 46.77 -8.19 1.68
N GLY A 196 45.65 -8.92 1.81
CA GLY A 196 45.44 -9.91 2.86
C GLY A 196 45.23 -9.32 4.25
N TYR A 197 45.11 -7.99 4.36
CA TYR A 197 45.00 -7.28 5.63
C TYR A 197 43.57 -7.34 6.22
N PHE A 198 42.58 -7.68 5.40
CA PHE A 198 41.18 -7.77 5.82
C PHE A 198 40.96 -8.74 7.00
N GLU A 199 41.63 -9.89 6.99
CA GLU A 199 41.45 -10.96 7.99
C GLU A 199 42.24 -10.72 9.29
N SER A 200 43.06 -9.66 9.35
CA SER A 200 44.05 -9.49 10.44
C SER A 200 43.63 -8.59 11.60
N ASP A 201 42.53 -7.82 11.50
CA ASP A 201 42.15 -6.87 12.54
C ASP A 201 40.63 -6.69 12.72
N VAL A 202 40.18 -6.87 13.96
CA VAL A 202 38.76 -6.80 14.37
C VAL A 202 38.18 -5.39 14.22
N CYS A 203 38.97 -4.33 14.44
CA CYS A 203 38.49 -2.95 14.37
C CYS A 203 38.22 -2.52 12.92
N VAL A 204 39.01 -3.02 11.98
CA VAL A 204 38.78 -2.83 10.54
C VAL A 204 37.47 -3.51 10.13
N GLY A 205 37.25 -4.76 10.54
CA GLY A 205 36.00 -5.50 10.29
C GLY A 205 34.76 -4.79 10.87
N CYS A 206 34.83 -4.34 12.12
CA CYS A 206 33.77 -3.54 12.76
C CYS A 206 33.47 -2.24 11.98
N SER A 207 34.50 -1.56 11.47
CA SER A 207 34.33 -0.34 10.69
C SER A 207 33.67 -0.60 9.33
N LEU A 208 33.95 -1.74 8.70
CA LEU A 208 33.32 -2.16 7.45
C LEU A 208 31.85 -2.56 7.64
N ILE A 209 31.51 -3.23 8.75
CA ILE A 209 30.11 -3.48 9.16
C ILE A 209 29.37 -2.14 9.27
N ASP A 210 29.96 -1.17 9.98
CA ASP A 210 29.39 0.18 10.11
C ASP A 210 29.22 0.89 8.78
N MET A 211 30.21 0.76 7.88
CA MET A 211 30.17 1.36 6.55
C MET A 211 29.02 0.79 5.70
N PHE A 212 28.82 -0.53 5.68
CA PHE A 212 27.73 -1.13 4.90
C PHE A 212 26.35 -0.81 5.50
N VAL A 213 26.22 -0.81 6.82
CA VAL A 213 24.93 -0.50 7.47
C VAL A 213 24.59 0.99 7.33
N LYS A 214 25.52 1.90 7.67
CA LYS A 214 25.26 3.35 7.68
C LYS A 214 25.36 4.00 6.30
N GLY A 215 26.27 3.52 5.45
CA GLY A 215 26.51 4.08 4.11
C GLY A 215 25.59 3.52 3.04
N GLU A 216 25.23 2.23 3.11
CA GLU A 216 24.44 1.55 2.07
C GLU A 216 23.10 1.00 2.56
N ASN A 217 22.82 1.05 3.86
CA ASN A 217 21.65 0.38 4.45
C ASN A 217 21.60 -1.12 4.08
N ASN A 218 22.76 -1.79 4.03
CA ASN A 218 22.89 -3.16 3.54
C ASN A 218 23.41 -4.11 4.64
N LEU A 219 22.48 -4.79 5.32
CA LEU A 219 22.80 -5.76 6.37
C LEU A 219 23.44 -7.06 5.82
N GLU A 220 23.15 -7.43 4.57
CA GLU A 220 23.68 -8.66 3.96
C GLU A 220 25.21 -8.57 3.77
N ASN A 221 25.70 -7.43 3.29
CA ASN A 221 27.13 -7.22 3.14
C ASN A 221 27.83 -7.09 4.50
N ALA A 222 27.17 -6.48 5.49
CA ALA A 222 27.67 -6.47 6.86
C ALA A 222 27.80 -7.89 7.44
N TYR A 223 26.81 -8.77 7.17
CA TYR A 223 26.88 -10.17 7.56
C TYR A 223 28.05 -10.91 6.87
N LYS A 224 28.27 -10.68 5.58
CA LYS A 224 29.42 -11.27 4.86
C LYS A 224 30.76 -10.83 5.44
N VAL A 225 30.88 -9.57 5.85
CA VAL A 225 32.08 -9.08 6.55
C VAL A 225 32.25 -9.82 7.87
N PHE A 226 31.19 -9.89 8.67
CA PHE A 226 31.20 -10.57 9.97
C PHE A 226 31.61 -12.05 9.86
N ASP A 227 31.08 -12.79 8.87
CA ASP A 227 31.36 -14.21 8.64
C ASP A 227 32.82 -14.49 8.22
N GLN A 228 33.48 -13.50 7.59
CA GLN A 228 34.87 -13.61 7.15
C GLN A 228 35.89 -13.12 8.19
N MET A 229 35.45 -12.57 9.33
CA MET A 229 36.37 -12.16 10.39
C MET A 229 36.95 -13.38 11.11
N SER A 230 38.28 -13.42 11.25
CA SER A 230 39.02 -14.54 11.85
C SER A 230 38.88 -14.61 13.38
N ASP A 231 38.81 -13.45 14.05
CA ASP A 231 38.75 -13.31 15.51
C ASP A 231 37.45 -12.64 15.96
N LEU A 232 36.39 -13.42 16.15
CA LEU A 232 35.15 -12.91 16.73
C LEU A 232 35.27 -12.77 18.26
N ASN A 233 34.78 -11.65 18.79
CA ASN A 233 34.69 -11.39 20.21
C ASN A 233 33.32 -10.80 20.59
N VAL A 234 33.07 -10.61 21.90
CA VAL A 234 31.79 -10.05 22.39
C VAL A 234 31.43 -8.75 21.67
N VAL A 235 32.38 -7.84 21.47
CA VAL A 235 32.16 -6.54 20.80
C VAL A 235 31.65 -6.69 19.37
N THR A 236 32.19 -7.65 18.60
CA THR A 236 31.73 -7.91 17.22
C THR A 236 30.28 -8.41 17.17
N TRP A 237 29.91 -9.32 18.09
CA TRP A 237 28.53 -9.81 18.21
C TRP A 237 27.58 -8.70 18.64
N THR A 238 27.94 -7.93 19.67
CA THR A 238 27.17 -6.78 20.15
C THR A 238 26.96 -5.76 19.02
N LEU A 239 27.96 -5.53 18.17
CA LEU A 239 27.84 -4.63 17.03
C LEU A 239 26.79 -5.11 16.03
N MET A 240 26.82 -6.39 15.62
CA MET A 240 25.81 -6.93 14.72
C MET A 240 24.40 -6.86 15.31
N ILE A 241 24.23 -7.23 16.58
CA ILE A 241 22.95 -7.14 17.30
C ILE A 241 22.45 -5.69 17.31
N THR A 242 23.32 -4.74 17.64
CA THR A 242 22.97 -3.31 17.68
C THR A 242 22.61 -2.77 16.30
N ARG A 243 23.29 -3.21 15.24
CA ARG A 243 23.01 -2.78 13.86
C ARG A 243 21.72 -3.39 13.33
N CYS A 244 21.41 -4.65 13.64
CA CYS A 244 20.10 -5.24 13.38
C CYS A 244 18.99 -4.41 14.03
N MET A 245 19.15 -4.02 15.30
CA MET A 245 18.19 -3.17 16.01
C MET A 245 18.03 -1.80 15.34
N GLN A 246 19.11 -1.13 14.98
CA GLN A 246 19.05 0.18 14.32
C GLN A 246 18.38 0.14 12.94
N MET A 247 18.48 -0.99 12.24
CA MET A 247 17.83 -1.20 10.95
C MET A 247 16.39 -1.72 11.06
N GLY A 248 15.87 -1.93 12.28
CA GLY A 248 14.50 -2.42 12.49
C GLY A 248 14.32 -3.93 12.27
N PHE A 249 15.37 -4.72 12.50
CA PHE A 249 15.37 -6.18 12.39
C PHE A 249 15.54 -6.86 13.77
N PRO A 250 14.55 -6.75 14.68
CA PRO A 250 14.70 -7.25 16.05
C PRO A 250 14.73 -8.78 16.14
N LYS A 251 14.11 -9.51 15.20
CA LYS A 251 14.17 -10.99 15.16
C LYS A 251 15.59 -11.47 14.87
N GLU A 252 16.24 -10.84 13.91
CA GLU A 252 17.63 -11.10 13.53
C GLU A 252 18.57 -10.75 14.68
N ALA A 253 18.32 -9.65 15.40
CA ALA A 253 19.08 -9.29 16.60
C ALA A 253 19.03 -10.39 17.68
N VAL A 254 17.84 -10.94 17.94
CA VAL A 254 17.67 -12.09 18.85
C VAL A 254 18.38 -13.34 18.31
N ARG A 255 18.31 -13.61 17.00
CA ARG A 255 19.03 -14.74 16.39
C ARG A 255 20.55 -14.63 16.58
N PHE A 256 21.14 -13.47 16.28
CA PHE A 256 22.58 -13.24 16.49
C PHE A 256 22.97 -13.36 17.97
N PHE A 257 22.10 -12.95 18.89
CA PHE A 257 22.32 -13.16 20.32
C PHE A 257 22.33 -14.65 20.69
N LEU A 258 21.38 -15.44 20.17
CA LEU A 258 21.36 -16.88 20.40
C LEU A 258 22.62 -17.55 19.82
N ASP A 259 23.02 -17.18 18.61
CA ASP A 259 24.23 -17.69 17.95
C ASP A 259 25.50 -17.34 18.74
N MET A 260 25.58 -16.12 19.31
CA MET A 260 26.65 -15.69 20.21
C MET A 260 26.74 -16.59 21.45
N VAL A 261 25.62 -16.85 22.12
CA VAL A 261 25.57 -17.69 23.33
C VAL A 261 25.90 -19.15 23.01
N LEU A 262 25.39 -19.68 21.89
CA LEU A 262 25.70 -21.04 21.42
C LEU A 262 27.19 -21.19 21.03
N SER A 263 27.83 -20.12 20.59
CA SER A 263 29.26 -20.06 20.29
C SER A 263 30.13 -19.91 21.53
N GLY A 264 29.54 -19.89 22.74
CA GLY A 264 30.25 -19.86 24.01
C GLY A 264 30.66 -18.48 24.51
N PHE A 265 30.17 -17.40 23.90
CA PHE A 265 30.42 -16.03 24.37
C PHE A 265 29.40 -15.61 25.43
N GLU A 266 29.88 -14.96 26.50
CA GLU A 266 29.01 -14.38 27.52
C GLU A 266 28.58 -12.97 27.13
N ALA A 267 27.28 -12.69 27.26
CA ALA A 267 26.70 -11.40 26.98
C ALA A 267 27.08 -10.37 28.04
N ASP A 268 27.55 -9.20 27.60
CA ASP A 268 27.80 -8.05 28.47
C ASP A 268 26.55 -7.17 28.61
N LYS A 269 26.66 -6.12 29.45
CA LYS A 269 25.56 -5.19 29.70
C LYS A 269 25.06 -4.45 28.45
N PHE A 270 25.92 -4.19 27.48
CA PHE A 270 25.54 -3.53 26.22
C PHE A 270 24.73 -4.48 25.34
N THR A 271 25.18 -5.73 25.25
CA THR A 271 24.48 -6.82 24.53
C THR A 271 23.09 -7.04 25.12
N LEU A 272 23.00 -7.23 26.45
CA LEU A 272 21.71 -7.42 27.11
C LEU A 272 20.78 -6.23 26.91
N SER A 273 21.28 -4.99 26.99
CA SER A 273 20.49 -3.79 26.72
C SER A 273 19.89 -3.80 25.30
N SER A 274 20.69 -4.10 24.27
CA SER A 274 20.21 -4.18 22.88
C SER A 274 19.19 -5.30 22.67
N VAL A 275 19.37 -6.45 23.32
CA VAL A 275 18.44 -7.58 23.20
C VAL A 275 17.16 -7.35 24.00
N PHE A 276 17.20 -6.64 25.14
CA PHE A 276 15.97 -6.19 25.81
C PHE A 276 15.17 -5.25 24.93
N SER A 277 15.82 -4.31 24.22
CA SER A 277 15.14 -3.49 23.21
C SER A 277 14.54 -4.34 22.09
N ALA A 278 15.23 -5.39 21.63
CA ALA A 278 14.69 -6.34 20.66
C ALA A 278 13.44 -7.07 21.19
N CYS A 279 13.48 -7.54 22.44
CA CYS A 279 12.33 -8.18 23.09
C CYS A 279 11.16 -7.20 23.25
N ALA A 280 11.45 -5.93 23.55
CA ALA A 280 10.43 -4.88 23.65
C ALA A 280 9.73 -4.63 22.32
N GLU A 281 10.48 -4.58 21.20
CA GLU A 281 9.92 -4.41 19.85
C GLU A 281 9.17 -5.64 19.34
N LEU A 282 9.58 -6.84 19.76
CA LEU A 282 8.90 -8.10 19.42
C LEU A 282 7.73 -8.44 20.34
N GLU A 283 7.56 -7.69 21.42
CA GLU A 283 6.69 -8.02 22.55
C GLU A 283 6.94 -9.44 23.12
N ASP A 284 8.18 -9.94 23.04
CA ASP A 284 8.57 -11.26 23.56
C ASP A 284 8.89 -11.19 25.05
N LEU A 285 7.84 -11.12 25.85
CA LEU A 285 7.93 -11.09 27.31
C LEU A 285 8.57 -12.36 27.89
N PHE A 286 8.44 -13.50 27.21
CA PHE A 286 8.98 -14.77 27.71
C PHE A 286 10.50 -14.79 27.65
N LEU A 287 11.07 -14.41 26.50
CA LEU A 287 12.51 -14.23 26.36
C LEU A 287 13.01 -13.11 27.28
N GLY A 288 12.30 -11.98 27.33
CA GLY A 288 12.64 -10.85 28.21
C GLY A 288 12.73 -11.25 29.70
N LYS A 289 11.80 -12.07 30.21
CA LYS A 289 11.84 -12.59 31.58
C LYS A 289 13.03 -13.52 31.84
N GLN A 290 13.39 -14.37 30.89
CA GLN A 290 14.57 -15.23 31.00
C GLN A 290 15.87 -14.41 31.05
N LEU A 291 15.99 -13.42 30.17
CA LEU A 291 17.14 -12.51 30.14
C LEU A 291 17.22 -11.64 31.40
N HIS A 292 16.09 -11.20 31.93
CA HIS A 292 16.06 -10.49 33.21
C HIS A 292 16.56 -11.37 34.37
N SER A 293 16.14 -12.64 34.41
CA SER A 293 16.68 -13.59 35.40
C SER A 293 18.20 -13.78 35.24
N TRP A 294 18.71 -13.84 34.01
CA TRP A 294 20.14 -13.87 33.75
C TRP A 294 20.83 -12.59 34.23
N ALA A 295 20.32 -11.40 33.91
CA ALA A 295 20.88 -10.13 34.36
C ALA A 295 21.00 -10.06 35.90
N ILE A 296 19.99 -10.55 36.63
CA ILE A 296 20.04 -10.67 38.10
C ILE A 296 21.15 -11.63 38.54
N ARG A 297 21.21 -12.84 37.96
CA ARG A 297 22.21 -13.86 38.31
C ARG A 297 23.64 -13.41 38.04
N SER A 298 23.84 -12.56 37.05
CA SER A 298 25.14 -12.00 36.68
C SER A 298 25.47 -10.67 37.36
N GLY A 299 24.59 -10.16 38.23
CA GLY A 299 24.81 -8.89 38.93
C GLY A 299 24.76 -7.64 38.03
N MET A 300 24.13 -7.73 36.85
CA MET A 300 24.02 -6.66 35.86
C MET A 300 22.63 -6.00 35.84
N ALA A 301 21.74 -6.36 36.76
CA ALA A 301 20.35 -5.88 36.75
C ALA A 301 20.23 -4.35 36.86
N ASP A 302 21.06 -3.71 37.68
CA ASP A 302 21.06 -2.25 37.83
C ASP A 302 21.64 -1.54 36.59
N ASP A 303 22.70 -2.10 35.99
CA ASP A 303 23.31 -1.60 34.75
C ASP A 303 22.31 -1.56 33.57
N VAL A 304 21.39 -2.53 33.51
CA VAL A 304 20.39 -2.67 32.44
C VAL A 304 18.97 -2.27 32.87
N GLY A 305 18.83 -1.67 34.06
CA GLY A 305 17.53 -1.36 34.67
C GLY A 305 16.63 -0.50 33.79
N CYS A 306 17.19 0.51 33.11
CA CYS A 306 16.42 1.34 32.18
C CYS A 306 15.86 0.54 31.00
N SER A 307 16.64 -0.40 30.44
CA SER A 307 16.22 -1.24 29.31
C SER A 307 15.19 -2.29 29.74
N LEU A 308 15.27 -2.76 31.00
CA LEU A 308 14.26 -3.63 31.60
C LEU A 308 12.92 -2.90 31.80
N VAL A 309 12.95 -1.67 32.33
CA VAL A 309 11.74 -0.83 32.47
C VAL A 309 11.09 -0.59 31.10
N ASP A 310 11.88 -0.24 30.07
CA ASP A 310 11.37 -0.05 28.71
C ASP A 310 10.76 -1.35 28.13
N MET A 311 11.41 -2.50 28.32
CA MET A 311 10.92 -3.80 27.85
C MET A 311 9.58 -4.17 28.48
N TYR A 312 9.48 -4.10 29.81
CA TYR A 312 8.22 -4.41 30.50
C TYR A 312 7.13 -3.38 30.24
N ALA A 313 7.48 -2.10 30.07
CA ALA A 313 6.54 -1.04 29.74
C ALA A 313 5.86 -1.27 28.38
N LYS A 314 6.62 -1.71 27.37
CA LYS A 314 6.13 -1.92 26.00
C LYS A 314 5.41 -3.24 25.76
N CYS A 315 5.73 -4.31 26.50
CA CYS A 315 5.05 -5.60 26.33
C CYS A 315 3.57 -5.50 26.72
N SER A 316 2.65 -5.91 25.82
CA SER A 316 1.20 -5.71 25.98
C SER A 316 0.47 -6.72 26.89
N VAL A 317 1.15 -7.73 27.42
CA VAL A 317 0.54 -8.79 28.25
C VAL A 317 0.13 -8.25 29.65
N ASP A 318 -0.99 -8.75 30.18
CA ASP A 318 -1.46 -8.44 31.53
C ASP A 318 -0.40 -8.78 32.60
N GLY A 319 -0.21 -7.87 33.56
CA GLY A 319 0.81 -7.98 34.62
C GLY A 319 2.22 -7.51 34.24
N SER A 320 2.49 -7.19 32.97
CA SER A 320 3.79 -6.65 32.55
C SER A 320 4.07 -5.26 33.13
N LEU A 321 3.05 -4.39 33.22
CA LEU A 321 3.18 -3.08 33.87
C LEU A 321 3.48 -3.19 35.37
N ASP A 322 2.92 -4.18 36.06
CA ASP A 322 3.22 -4.41 37.47
C ASP A 322 4.68 -4.83 37.65
N ASP A 323 5.18 -5.70 36.75
CA ASP A 323 6.58 -6.09 36.72
C ASP A 323 7.49 -4.89 36.35
N CYS A 324 7.07 -4.03 35.42
CA CYS A 324 7.73 -2.76 35.10
C CYS A 324 7.88 -1.88 36.34
N ARG A 325 6.78 -1.68 37.08
CA ARG A 325 6.77 -0.88 38.31
C ARG A 325 7.69 -1.48 39.37
N LYS A 326 7.66 -2.80 39.58
CA LYS A 326 8.55 -3.49 40.54
C LYS A 326 10.02 -3.33 40.18
N VAL A 327 10.38 -3.39 38.89
CA VAL A 327 11.76 -3.17 38.45
C VAL A 327 12.16 -1.73 38.74
N PHE A 328 11.32 -0.76 38.34
CA PHE A 328 11.57 0.66 38.58
C PHE A 328 11.77 0.97 40.07
N ASP A 329 10.89 0.48 40.94
CA ASP A 329 10.96 0.74 42.39
C ASP A 329 12.19 0.08 43.06
N ARG A 330 12.79 -0.95 42.44
CA ARG A 330 13.99 -1.65 42.96
C ARG A 330 15.31 -1.04 42.51
N MET A 331 15.29 -0.16 41.51
CA MET A 331 16.51 0.52 41.04
C MET A 331 17.04 1.47 42.11
N GLU A 332 18.36 1.47 42.33
CA GLU A 332 19.01 2.39 43.29
C GLU A 332 18.93 3.85 42.84
N ASP A 333 19.12 4.10 41.54
CA ASP A 333 19.07 5.42 40.92
C ASP A 333 18.09 5.44 39.74
N HIS A 334 17.20 6.43 39.71
CA HIS A 334 16.29 6.67 38.58
C HIS A 334 16.88 7.70 37.62
N SER A 335 17.00 7.34 36.35
CA SER A 335 17.38 8.28 35.30
C SER A 335 16.15 8.94 34.69
N VAL A 336 16.36 10.02 33.93
CA VAL A 336 15.27 10.62 33.12
C VAL A 336 14.68 9.59 32.15
N MET A 337 15.49 8.62 31.67
CA MET A 337 15.06 7.59 30.74
C MET A 337 14.16 6.55 31.40
N SER A 338 14.46 6.10 32.62
CA SER A 338 13.59 5.16 33.35
C SER A 338 12.26 5.80 33.72
N TRP A 339 12.24 7.06 34.15
CA TRP A 339 11.00 7.81 34.40
C TRP A 339 10.18 7.98 33.12
N THR A 340 10.83 8.36 32.02
CA THR A 340 10.16 8.51 30.72
C THR A 340 9.57 7.19 30.27
N ALA A 341 10.32 6.09 30.30
CA ALA A 341 9.84 4.77 29.90
C ALA A 341 8.63 4.32 30.73
N LEU A 342 8.64 4.56 32.05
CA LEU A 342 7.51 4.26 32.93
C LEU A 342 6.27 5.08 32.56
N ILE A 343 6.40 6.42 32.45
CA ILE A 343 5.29 7.31 32.10
C ILE A 343 4.72 6.97 30.71
N THR A 344 5.59 6.73 29.72
CA THR A 344 5.18 6.32 28.38
C THR A 344 4.46 4.97 28.40
N GLY A 345 4.93 4.00 29.19
CA GLY A 345 4.28 2.70 29.36
C GLY A 345 2.86 2.80 29.91
N TYR A 346 2.64 3.59 30.95
CA TYR A 346 1.29 3.82 31.49
C TYR A 346 0.39 4.57 30.48
N MET A 347 0.92 5.58 29.79
CA MET A 347 0.17 6.33 28.77
C MET A 347 -0.24 5.48 27.56
N GLN A 348 0.55 4.46 27.18
CA GLN A 348 0.22 3.57 26.07
C GLN A 348 -0.91 2.58 26.41
N ARG A 349 -1.31 2.48 27.68
CA ARG A 349 -2.28 1.49 28.15
C ARG A 349 -3.64 2.14 28.37
N CYS A 350 -4.67 1.55 27.79
CA CYS A 350 -6.02 2.10 27.86
C CYS A 350 -6.46 2.33 29.30
N ASN A 351 -7.03 3.50 29.57
CA ASN A 351 -7.56 3.95 30.88
C ASN A 351 -6.51 4.19 31.98
N LEU A 352 -5.21 4.26 31.66
CA LEU A 352 -4.15 4.57 32.64
C LEU A 352 -3.47 5.93 32.41
N ASP A 353 -4.07 6.78 31.58
CA ASP A 353 -3.56 8.13 31.29
C ASP A 353 -3.51 9.02 32.55
N ALA A 354 -4.47 8.86 33.46
CA ALA A 354 -4.50 9.60 34.73
C ALA A 354 -3.31 9.23 35.62
N GLU A 355 -2.99 7.94 35.72
CA GLU A 355 -1.83 7.41 36.43
C GLU A 355 -0.52 7.88 35.80
N ALA A 356 -0.44 7.95 34.47
CA ALA A 356 0.73 8.50 33.77
C ALA A 356 0.98 9.97 34.14
N ILE A 357 -0.08 10.79 34.26
CA ILE A 357 0.03 12.16 34.75
C ILE A 357 0.42 12.20 36.22
N ASN A 358 -0.11 11.31 37.06
CA ASN A 358 0.28 11.24 38.47
C ASN A 358 1.77 10.91 38.63
N LEU A 359 2.31 9.98 37.82
CA LEU A 359 3.74 9.66 37.78
C LEU A 359 4.59 10.85 37.32
N PHE A 360 4.11 11.61 36.33
CA PHE A 360 4.76 12.85 35.90
C PHE A 360 4.81 13.90 37.02
N CYS A 361 3.70 14.07 37.74
CA CYS A 361 3.63 14.93 38.93
C CYS A 361 4.57 14.43 40.04
N GLU A 362 4.66 13.12 40.24
CA GLU A 362 5.57 12.49 41.21
C GLU A 362 7.03 12.83 40.86
N MET A 363 7.45 12.63 39.62
CA MET A 363 8.79 12.98 39.12
C MET A 363 9.14 14.45 39.41
N ILE A 364 8.19 15.37 39.15
CA ILE A 364 8.38 16.80 39.42
C ILE A 364 8.47 17.07 40.93
N SER A 365 7.60 16.45 41.73
CA SER A 365 7.53 16.67 43.18
C SER A 365 8.77 16.19 43.93
N GLN A 366 9.38 15.08 43.48
CA GLN A 366 10.62 14.56 44.05
C GLN A 366 11.82 15.47 43.76
N GLY A 367 11.81 16.23 42.66
CA GLY A 367 12.79 17.26 42.32
C GLY A 367 14.22 16.79 42.00
N ARG A 368 14.55 15.52 42.25
CA ARG A 368 15.88 14.91 41.99
C ARG A 368 16.19 14.76 40.50
N VAL A 369 15.17 14.42 39.71
CA VAL A 369 15.29 14.14 38.28
C VAL A 369 14.37 15.08 37.52
N GLN A 370 14.91 15.76 36.53
CA GLN A 370 14.19 16.79 35.79
C GLN A 370 13.62 16.23 34.49
N PRO A 371 12.32 16.47 34.16
CA PRO A 371 11.72 16.03 32.90
C PRO A 371 12.50 16.51 31.67
N ASN A 372 12.55 15.72 30.61
CA ASN A 372 13.07 16.19 29.32
C ASN A 372 11.92 16.37 28.31
N HIS A 373 12.26 16.70 27.07
CA HIS A 373 11.29 16.91 26.00
C HIS A 373 10.44 15.66 25.70
N PHE A 374 10.99 14.45 25.81
CA PHE A 374 10.23 13.19 25.66
C PHE A 374 9.25 12.96 26.81
N THR A 375 9.64 13.29 28.04
CA THR A 375 8.76 13.20 29.21
C THR A 375 7.54 14.13 29.05
N PHE A 376 7.76 15.39 28.65
CA PHE A 376 6.66 16.33 28.39
C PHE A 376 5.77 15.88 27.23
N SER A 377 6.35 15.36 26.14
CA SER A 377 5.59 14.82 25.02
C SER A 377 4.64 13.69 25.46
N SER A 378 5.12 12.78 26.30
CA SER A 378 4.29 11.70 26.87
C SER A 378 3.18 12.23 27.77
N ALA A 379 3.47 13.23 28.61
CA ALA A 379 2.47 13.87 29.47
C ALA A 379 1.38 14.59 28.67
N PHE A 380 1.73 15.37 27.62
CA PHE A 380 0.73 16.01 26.77
C PHE A 380 -0.15 15.00 26.02
N LYS A 381 0.44 13.88 25.58
CA LYS A 381 -0.32 12.81 24.93
C LYS A 381 -1.34 12.18 25.87
N ALA A 382 -0.96 11.92 27.13
CA ALA A 382 -1.88 11.46 28.18
C ALA A 382 -2.98 12.49 28.47
N CYS A 383 -2.64 13.78 28.61
CA CYS A 383 -3.64 14.85 28.75
C CYS A 383 -4.63 14.89 27.58
N GLY A 384 -4.14 14.72 26.35
CA GLY A 384 -4.98 14.68 25.15
C GLY A 384 -5.89 13.45 25.10
N ASN A 385 -5.47 12.29 25.62
CA ASN A 385 -6.31 11.09 25.71
C ASN A 385 -7.43 11.24 26.74
N LEU A 386 -7.20 11.98 27.83
CA LEU A 386 -8.20 12.30 28.83
C LEU A 386 -9.23 13.34 28.37
N SER A 387 -8.95 14.04 27.25
CA SER A 387 -9.75 15.17 26.74
C SER A 387 -10.05 16.25 27.82
N ASP A 388 -9.19 16.38 28.84
CA ASP A 388 -9.29 17.42 29.88
C ASP A 388 -8.25 18.53 29.62
N PRO A 389 -8.66 19.68 29.08
CA PRO A 389 -7.73 20.76 28.73
C PRO A 389 -7.12 21.46 29.96
N ARG A 390 -7.69 21.29 31.17
CA ARG A 390 -7.21 21.99 32.37
C ARG A 390 -5.85 21.49 32.80
N VAL A 391 -5.68 20.17 32.85
CA VAL A 391 -4.40 19.52 33.19
C VAL A 391 -3.37 19.81 32.11
N GLY A 392 -3.76 19.72 30.83
CA GLY A 392 -2.91 20.07 29.69
C GLY A 392 -2.34 21.50 29.78
N LYS A 393 -3.17 22.49 30.13
CA LYS A 393 -2.73 23.88 30.31
C LYS A 393 -1.75 24.05 31.48
N GLN A 394 -1.90 23.29 32.57
CA GLN A 394 -0.95 23.31 33.70
C GLN A 394 0.41 22.74 33.31
N VAL A 395 0.42 21.59 32.62
CA VAL A 395 1.65 20.97 32.10
C VAL A 395 2.35 21.88 31.10
N LEU A 396 1.59 22.59 30.25
CA LEU A 396 2.10 23.61 29.33
C LEU A 396 2.77 24.78 30.06
N GLY A 397 2.15 25.29 31.12
CA GLY A 397 2.77 26.31 31.97
C GLY A 397 4.10 25.85 32.57
N HIS A 398 4.24 24.58 32.95
CA HIS A 398 5.49 24.02 33.44
C HIS A 398 6.55 23.88 32.33
N ALA A 399 6.16 23.46 31.12
CA ALA A 399 7.06 23.38 29.97
C ALA A 399 7.63 24.75 29.58
N PHE A 400 6.82 25.82 29.63
CA PHE A 400 7.27 27.20 29.40
C PHE A 400 8.29 27.67 30.43
N LYS A 401 8.03 27.43 31.73
CA LYS A 401 8.97 27.78 32.82
C LYS A 401 10.34 27.13 32.66
N ARG A 402 10.42 26.00 31.95
CA ARG A 402 11.65 25.24 31.72
C ARG A 402 12.30 25.52 30.35
N GLY A 403 11.72 26.40 29.54
CA GLY A 403 12.24 26.71 28.21
C GLY A 403 12.15 25.55 27.21
N LEU A 404 11.29 24.56 27.47
CA LEU A 404 11.12 23.37 26.62
C LEU A 404 9.90 23.47 25.70
N ALA A 405 9.05 24.49 25.88
CA ALA A 405 7.83 24.67 25.07
C ALA A 405 8.11 24.91 23.58
N SER A 406 9.26 25.51 23.24
CA SER A 406 9.69 25.72 21.85
C SER A 406 10.33 24.48 21.20
N ASN A 407 10.54 23.40 21.95
CA ASN A 407 11.05 22.16 21.37
C ASN A 407 9.99 21.53 20.45
N SER A 408 10.38 21.16 19.23
CA SER A 408 9.46 20.64 18.20
C SER A 408 8.64 19.44 18.65
N SER A 409 9.23 18.51 19.41
CA SER A 409 8.51 17.32 19.93
C SER A 409 7.43 17.69 20.95
N VAL A 410 7.73 18.67 21.81
CA VAL A 410 6.82 19.15 22.85
C VAL A 410 5.67 19.94 22.19
N ALA A 411 6.00 20.87 21.30
CA ALA A 411 5.02 21.69 20.61
C ALA A 411 4.04 20.85 19.74
N ASN A 412 4.53 19.84 19.03
CA ASN A 412 3.67 18.91 18.28
C ASN A 412 2.71 18.15 19.20
N SER A 413 3.17 17.75 20.39
CA SER A 413 2.33 17.08 21.39
C SER A 413 1.28 18.01 21.99
N VAL A 414 1.60 19.30 22.15
CA VAL A 414 0.66 20.35 22.60
C VAL A 414 -0.44 20.58 21.57
N ILE A 415 -0.09 20.69 20.28
CA ILE A 415 -1.09 20.81 19.19
C ILE A 415 -2.02 19.60 19.22
N SER A 416 -1.47 18.38 19.30
CA SER A 416 -2.27 17.15 19.37
C SER A 416 -3.21 17.12 20.59
N MET A 417 -2.76 17.60 21.74
CA MET A 417 -3.57 17.69 22.96
C MET A 417 -4.77 18.63 22.79
N PHE A 418 -4.56 19.82 22.20
CA PHE A 418 -5.66 20.76 21.94
C PHE A 418 -6.62 20.24 20.88
N VAL A 419 -6.12 19.62 19.80
CA VAL A 419 -6.95 18.96 18.77
C VAL A 419 -7.85 17.88 19.38
N LYS A 420 -7.30 17.01 20.26
CA LYS A 420 -8.08 15.96 20.92
C LYS A 420 -9.06 16.46 21.99
N SER A 421 -8.88 17.69 22.46
CA SER A 421 -9.76 18.34 23.44
C SER A 421 -10.79 19.27 22.78
N ASP A 422 -10.95 19.17 21.46
CA ASP A 422 -11.86 19.98 20.64
C ASP A 422 -11.64 21.51 20.77
N MET A 423 -10.38 21.91 21.02
CA MET A 423 -9.96 23.30 21.18
C MET A 423 -9.17 23.79 19.95
N MET A 424 -9.78 23.78 18.78
CA MET A 424 -9.10 24.09 17.51
C MET A 424 -8.45 25.48 17.46
N GLU A 425 -9.04 26.49 18.10
CA GLU A 425 -8.46 27.83 18.18
C GLU A 425 -7.17 27.89 19.03
N ASP A 426 -7.13 27.16 20.15
CA ASP A 426 -5.90 27.06 20.97
C ASP A 426 -4.84 26.22 20.24
N ALA A 427 -5.25 25.21 19.46
CA ALA A 427 -4.35 24.44 18.58
C ALA A 427 -3.75 25.31 17.46
N ARG A 428 -4.56 26.17 16.83
CA ARG A 428 -4.13 27.13 15.79
C ARG A 428 -3.05 28.07 16.34
N ARG A 429 -3.30 28.68 17.50
CA ARG A 429 -2.31 29.56 18.15
C ARG A 429 -1.01 28.83 18.48
N ALA A 430 -1.09 27.59 18.97
CA ALA A 430 0.10 26.78 19.24
C ALA A 430 0.87 26.47 17.95
N PHE A 431 0.19 26.14 16.86
CA PHE A 431 0.78 25.87 15.55
C PHE A 431 1.44 27.13 14.94
N GLU A 432 0.79 28.29 15.03
CA GLU A 432 1.32 29.56 14.53
C GLU A 432 2.55 30.04 15.32
N SER A 433 2.63 29.73 16.61
CA SER A 433 3.74 30.13 17.48
C SER A 433 5.06 29.39 17.22
N LEU A 434 5.06 28.36 16.35
CA LEU A 434 6.24 27.60 15.97
C LEU A 434 7.16 28.43 15.05
N SER A 435 8.43 28.61 15.46
CA SER A 435 9.45 29.28 14.64
C SER A 435 9.85 28.47 13.40
N GLU A 436 9.90 27.14 13.54
CA GLU A 436 10.12 26.19 12.44
C GLU A 436 9.03 25.12 12.45
N LYS A 437 8.24 25.06 11.38
CA LYS A 437 7.19 24.06 11.18
C LYS A 437 7.74 22.92 10.33
N ASN A 438 7.60 21.70 10.82
CA ASN A 438 7.97 20.49 10.10
C ASN A 438 6.73 19.70 9.67
N LEU A 439 6.92 18.65 8.88
CA LEU A 439 5.80 17.83 8.38
C LEU A 439 4.92 17.26 9.51
N VAL A 440 5.49 16.96 10.68
CA VAL A 440 4.75 16.44 11.84
C VAL A 440 3.82 17.51 12.43
N SER A 441 4.26 18.78 12.55
CA SER A 441 3.39 19.87 12.98
C SER A 441 2.23 20.09 12.03
N TYR A 442 2.49 20.09 10.71
CA TYR A 442 1.46 20.26 9.69
C TYR A 442 0.46 19.10 9.71
N ASN A 443 0.94 17.85 9.73
CA ASN A 443 0.09 16.67 9.78
C ASN A 443 -0.80 16.63 11.03
N THR A 444 -0.27 17.04 12.19
CA THR A 444 -1.04 17.03 13.45
C THR A 444 -2.17 18.05 13.42
N PHE A 445 -1.89 19.25 12.90
CA PHE A 445 -2.91 20.28 12.77
C PHE A 445 -3.92 19.97 11.66
N LEU A 446 -3.45 19.45 10.53
CA LEU A 446 -4.26 18.97 9.41
C LEU A 446 -5.26 17.87 9.82
N ASP A 447 -4.81 16.89 10.63
CA ASP A 447 -5.69 15.85 11.17
C ASP A 447 -6.80 16.45 12.05
N GLY A 448 -6.49 17.51 12.80
CA GLY A 448 -7.48 18.27 13.56
C GLY A 448 -8.48 19.00 12.68
N ALA A 449 -8.01 19.77 11.68
CA ALA A 449 -8.88 20.48 10.74
C ALA A 449 -9.83 19.53 9.98
N CYS A 450 -9.35 18.35 9.58
CA CYS A 450 -10.18 17.31 8.96
C CYS A 450 -11.28 16.77 9.89
N ARG A 451 -11.08 16.78 11.22
CA ARG A 451 -12.06 16.30 12.22
C ARG A 451 -13.08 17.36 12.61
N SER A 452 -12.67 18.63 12.67
CA SER A 452 -13.56 19.76 12.97
C SER A 452 -14.47 20.16 11.80
N LEU A 453 -14.44 19.39 10.70
CA LEU A 453 -15.16 19.64 9.44
C LEU A 453 -14.77 20.96 8.75
N ASP A 454 -13.58 21.50 9.05
CA ASP A 454 -13.04 22.70 8.41
C ASP A 454 -12.16 22.32 7.20
N PHE A 455 -12.85 21.93 6.13
CA PHE A 455 -12.20 21.33 4.96
C PHE A 455 -11.44 22.32 4.10
N GLU A 456 -11.82 23.59 4.12
CA GLU A 456 -11.14 24.62 3.35
C GLU A 456 -9.74 24.83 3.91
N GLU A 457 -9.63 24.99 5.22
CA GLU A 457 -8.35 25.06 5.92
C GLU A 457 -7.50 23.79 5.73
N ALA A 458 -8.10 22.60 5.74
CA ALA A 458 -7.36 21.36 5.51
C ALA A 458 -6.68 21.29 4.13
N PHE A 459 -7.35 21.76 3.07
CA PHE A 459 -6.76 21.81 1.73
C PHE A 459 -5.77 22.97 1.56
N GLU A 460 -5.98 24.11 2.22
CA GLU A 460 -5.00 25.20 2.28
C GLU A 460 -3.69 24.73 2.92
N LEU A 461 -3.77 24.04 4.07
CA LEU A 461 -2.61 23.44 4.73
C LEU A 461 -1.91 22.41 3.82
N PHE A 462 -2.66 21.61 3.07
CA PHE A 462 -2.09 20.65 2.12
C PHE A 462 -1.34 21.34 0.97
N HIS A 463 -1.89 22.45 0.45
CA HIS A 463 -1.19 23.27 -0.54
C HIS A 463 0.10 23.87 0.04
N GLU A 464 0.07 24.38 1.27
CA GLU A 464 1.26 24.92 1.93
C GLU A 464 2.36 23.87 2.14
N ILE A 465 2.00 22.63 2.53
CA ILE A 465 2.95 21.51 2.65
C ILE A 465 3.63 21.22 1.30
N THR A 466 2.87 21.30 0.21
CA THR A 466 3.34 20.99 -1.14
C THR A 466 4.24 22.12 -1.68
N GLU A 467 3.88 23.39 -1.46
CA GLU A 467 4.68 24.55 -1.90
C GLU A 467 6.01 24.66 -1.17
N ARG A 468 6.06 24.27 0.12
CA ARG A 468 7.29 24.30 0.93
C ARG A 468 8.22 23.11 0.70
N GLU A 469 7.88 22.19 -0.22
CA GLU A 469 8.65 20.98 -0.52
C GLU A 469 8.99 20.11 0.71
N LEU A 470 8.17 20.16 1.76
CA LEU A 470 8.39 19.42 3.01
C LEU A 470 8.19 17.90 2.87
N GLY A 471 7.72 17.46 1.69
CA GLY A 471 7.35 16.08 1.39
C GLY A 471 5.98 15.72 1.96
N VAL A 472 5.15 15.03 1.19
CA VAL A 472 3.86 14.49 1.64
C VAL A 472 4.02 13.05 2.10
N SER A 473 3.39 12.69 3.23
CA SER A 473 3.49 11.35 3.82
C SER A 473 2.22 10.54 3.64
N ALA A 474 2.31 9.22 3.83
CA ALA A 474 1.15 8.34 3.92
C ALA A 474 0.13 8.81 4.97
N PHE A 475 0.59 9.36 6.10
CA PHE A 475 -0.27 9.91 7.14
C PHE A 475 -1.06 11.13 6.64
N THR A 476 -0.42 12.04 5.91
CA THR A 476 -1.05 13.22 5.31
C THR A 476 -2.25 12.83 4.44
N PHE A 477 -2.07 11.84 3.56
CA PHE A 477 -3.15 11.33 2.72
C PHE A 477 -4.22 10.59 3.52
N ALA A 478 -3.86 9.79 4.52
CA ALA A 478 -4.84 9.09 5.35
C ALA A 478 -5.78 10.07 6.09
N SER A 479 -5.24 11.16 6.66
CA SER A 479 -6.04 12.21 7.32
C SER A 479 -6.92 12.95 6.33
N LEU A 480 -6.40 13.39 5.17
CA LEU A 480 -7.18 14.06 4.13
C LEU A 480 -8.30 13.17 3.58
N LEU A 481 -8.01 11.90 3.32
CA LEU A 481 -9.01 10.93 2.84
C LEU A 481 -10.09 10.68 3.89
N SER A 482 -9.73 10.57 5.17
CA SER A 482 -10.70 10.46 6.27
C SER A 482 -11.59 11.70 6.38
N GLY A 483 -10.99 12.88 6.19
CA GLY A 483 -11.70 14.13 6.10
C GLY A 483 -12.72 14.13 4.95
N VAL A 484 -12.26 13.87 3.72
CA VAL A 484 -13.11 13.77 2.53
C VAL A 484 -14.24 12.76 2.70
N ALA A 485 -13.95 11.63 3.34
CA ALA A 485 -14.94 10.59 3.64
C ALA A 485 -16.08 11.09 4.53
N SER A 486 -15.81 12.02 5.46
CA SER A 486 -16.81 12.60 6.37
C SER A 486 -17.73 13.60 5.65
N VAL A 487 -17.22 14.25 4.60
CA VAL A 487 -17.99 15.17 3.75
C VAL A 487 -18.82 14.44 2.69
N GLY A 488 -18.30 13.31 2.22
CA GLY A 488 -18.84 12.59 1.07
C GLY A 488 -18.36 13.13 -0.29
N SER A 489 -17.30 13.93 -0.36
CA SER A 489 -16.81 14.53 -1.62
C SER A 489 -15.97 13.56 -2.46
N ILE A 490 -16.63 12.76 -3.30
CA ILE A 490 -15.95 11.75 -4.11
C ILE A 490 -14.88 12.33 -5.06
N ARG A 491 -15.11 13.52 -5.63
CA ARG A 491 -14.18 14.17 -6.58
C ARG A 491 -12.85 14.51 -5.93
N LYS A 492 -12.88 15.14 -4.75
CA LYS A 492 -11.65 15.44 -3.99
C LYS A 492 -10.96 14.14 -3.56
N GLY A 493 -11.73 13.10 -3.24
CA GLY A 493 -11.22 11.77 -2.95
C GLY A 493 -10.47 11.13 -4.12
N GLU A 494 -11.02 11.23 -5.35
CA GLU A 494 -10.37 10.75 -6.58
C GLU A 494 -9.11 11.54 -6.93
N GLN A 495 -9.11 12.86 -6.71
CA GLN A 495 -7.91 13.69 -6.88
C GLN A 495 -6.79 13.25 -5.94
N LEU A 496 -7.09 13.08 -4.64
CA LEU A 496 -6.14 12.58 -3.66
C LEU A 496 -5.66 11.16 -4.01
N HIS A 497 -6.57 10.27 -4.42
CA HIS A 497 -6.20 8.92 -4.86
C HIS A 497 -5.26 8.94 -6.08
N SER A 498 -5.48 9.83 -7.04
CA SER A 498 -4.58 9.98 -8.20
C SER A 498 -3.17 10.42 -7.78
N GLN A 499 -3.06 11.28 -6.76
CA GLN A 499 -1.77 11.71 -6.21
C GLN A 499 -1.09 10.59 -5.42
N VAL A 500 -1.84 9.84 -4.61
CA VAL A 500 -1.35 8.62 -3.92
C VAL A 500 -0.72 7.64 -4.92
N VAL A 501 -1.36 7.44 -6.07
CA VAL A 501 -0.83 6.57 -7.14
C VAL A 501 0.43 7.15 -7.77
N LYS A 502 0.45 8.45 -8.10
CA LYS A 502 1.63 9.12 -8.67
C LYS A 502 2.86 9.07 -7.75
N LEU A 503 2.63 9.09 -6.44
CA LEU A 503 3.69 9.05 -5.42
C LEU A 503 4.12 7.62 -5.05
N GLY A 504 3.56 6.58 -5.69
CA GLY A 504 3.88 5.19 -5.38
C GLY A 504 3.41 4.72 -4.00
N LEU A 505 2.46 5.44 -3.38
CA LEU A 505 1.90 5.09 -2.07
C LEU A 505 0.74 4.07 -2.17
N SER A 506 0.52 3.49 -3.34
CA SER A 506 -0.58 2.55 -3.65
C SER A 506 -0.50 1.22 -2.87
N CYS A 507 0.68 0.84 -2.39
CA CYS A 507 0.89 -0.36 -1.57
C CYS A 507 0.92 -0.04 -0.07
N ASN A 508 0.75 1.22 0.32
CA ASN A 508 0.79 1.61 1.73
C ASN A 508 -0.53 1.26 2.43
N GLN A 509 -0.52 0.25 3.30
CA GLN A 509 -1.70 -0.27 3.99
C GLN A 509 -2.57 0.81 4.68
N PRO A 510 -2.02 1.74 5.50
CA PRO A 510 -2.81 2.84 6.07
C PRO A 510 -3.56 3.68 5.03
N VAL A 511 -2.91 4.03 3.92
CA VAL A 511 -3.53 4.81 2.83
C VAL A 511 -4.61 4.00 2.12
N CYS A 512 -4.35 2.72 1.82
CA CYS A 512 -5.35 1.83 1.21
C CYS A 512 -6.59 1.67 2.11
N ASN A 513 -6.39 1.50 3.43
CA ASN A 513 -7.48 1.41 4.39
C ASN A 513 -8.30 2.72 4.44
N ALA A 514 -7.64 3.88 4.40
CA ALA A 514 -8.29 5.17 4.31
C ALA A 514 -9.06 5.34 2.98
N LEU A 515 -8.52 4.86 1.86
CA LEU A 515 -9.20 4.85 0.55
C LEU A 515 -10.44 3.96 0.56
N ILE A 516 -10.38 2.75 1.13
CA ILE A 516 -11.53 1.85 1.27
C ILE A 516 -12.64 2.55 2.08
N SER A 517 -12.27 3.15 3.22
CA SER A 517 -13.20 3.91 4.07
C SER A 517 -13.79 5.12 3.34
N MET A 518 -12.97 5.88 2.62
CA MET A 518 -13.38 7.04 1.85
C MET A 518 -14.36 6.67 0.75
N TYR A 519 -14.01 5.74 -0.14
CA TYR A 519 -14.90 5.31 -1.21
C TYR A 519 -16.19 4.68 -0.67
N SER A 520 -16.11 3.90 0.42
CA SER A 520 -17.31 3.32 1.05
C SER A 520 -18.24 4.41 1.60
N LYS A 521 -17.73 5.39 2.34
CA LYS A 521 -18.54 6.50 2.89
C LYS A 521 -19.06 7.46 1.81
N CYS A 522 -18.31 7.65 0.71
CA CYS A 522 -18.73 8.42 -0.45
C CYS A 522 -19.73 7.70 -1.37
N GLY A 523 -20.20 6.50 -1.00
CA GLY A 523 -21.20 5.76 -1.77
C GLY A 523 -20.64 4.85 -2.88
N SER A 524 -19.33 4.85 -3.14
CA SER A 524 -18.69 4.06 -4.21
C SER A 524 -18.10 2.75 -3.67
N ILE A 525 -18.98 1.86 -3.21
CA ILE A 525 -18.58 0.59 -2.59
C ILE A 525 -17.78 -0.34 -3.52
N ASP A 526 -18.05 -0.30 -4.83
CA ASP A 526 -17.33 -1.12 -5.81
C ASP A 526 -15.89 -0.65 -5.98
N THR A 527 -15.65 0.66 -5.95
CA THR A 527 -14.29 1.21 -5.97
C THR A 527 -13.55 0.87 -4.67
N ALA A 528 -14.22 0.92 -3.53
CA ALA A 528 -13.66 0.45 -2.26
C ALA A 528 -13.27 -1.04 -2.34
N SER A 529 -14.13 -1.88 -2.91
CA SER A 529 -13.85 -3.30 -3.13
C SER A 529 -12.69 -3.53 -4.11
N ARG A 530 -12.54 -2.69 -5.15
CA ARG A 530 -11.39 -2.73 -6.06
C ARG A 530 -10.09 -2.40 -5.34
N VAL A 531 -10.06 -1.32 -4.54
CA VAL A 531 -8.88 -0.98 -3.73
C VAL A 531 -8.52 -2.15 -2.81
N PHE A 532 -9.50 -2.73 -2.11
CA PHE A 532 -9.30 -3.89 -1.26
C PHE A 532 -8.75 -5.12 -2.00
N ASN A 533 -9.25 -5.40 -3.21
CA ASN A 533 -8.81 -6.54 -4.02
C ASN A 533 -7.39 -6.35 -4.60
N LEU A 534 -6.96 -5.10 -4.82
CA LEU A 534 -5.61 -4.77 -5.30
C LEU A 534 -4.54 -4.79 -4.20
N MET A 535 -4.91 -4.86 -2.93
CA MET A 535 -3.94 -4.98 -1.83
C MET A 535 -3.28 -6.37 -1.83
N GLU A 536 -1.95 -6.43 -1.90
CA GLU A 536 -1.18 -7.68 -1.79
C GLU A 536 -1.27 -8.26 -0.37
N ASP A 537 -1.05 -7.42 0.65
CA ASP A 537 -1.13 -7.79 2.06
C ASP A 537 -2.28 -7.05 2.77
N ARG A 538 -3.18 -7.80 3.42
CA ARG A 538 -4.36 -7.28 4.11
C ARG A 538 -4.30 -7.57 5.59
N ASN A 539 -4.43 -6.53 6.41
CA ASN A 539 -4.49 -6.67 7.86
C ASN A 539 -5.94 -6.65 8.37
N VAL A 540 -6.13 -6.87 9.68
CA VAL A 540 -7.45 -6.85 10.33
C VAL A 540 -8.25 -5.58 9.99
N ILE A 541 -7.57 -4.42 9.88
CA ILE A 541 -8.20 -3.14 9.58
C ILE A 541 -8.73 -3.15 8.14
N SER A 542 -7.96 -3.62 7.16
CA SER A 542 -8.39 -3.71 5.75
C SER A 542 -9.67 -4.55 5.61
N TRP A 543 -9.68 -5.74 6.21
CA TRP A 543 -10.84 -6.64 6.23
C TRP A 543 -12.04 -5.99 6.92
N THR A 544 -11.82 -5.43 8.12
CA THR A 544 -12.88 -4.80 8.90
C THR A 544 -13.47 -3.57 8.21
N SER A 545 -12.66 -2.75 7.53
CA SER A 545 -13.13 -1.60 6.75
C SER A 545 -14.03 -2.03 5.59
N MET A 546 -13.68 -3.11 4.89
CA MET A 546 -14.50 -3.64 3.79
C MET A 546 -15.80 -4.27 4.30
N ILE A 547 -15.74 -5.08 5.37
CA ILE A 547 -16.90 -5.69 6.06
C ILE A 547 -17.85 -4.58 6.55
N THR A 548 -17.33 -3.54 7.20
CA THR A 548 -18.10 -2.37 7.65
C THR A 548 -18.73 -1.64 6.47
N GLY A 549 -17.98 -1.48 5.37
CA GLY A 549 -18.49 -0.85 4.16
C GLY A 549 -19.66 -1.62 3.55
N PHE A 550 -19.56 -2.95 3.42
CA PHE A 550 -20.68 -3.77 2.96
C PHE A 550 -21.87 -3.75 3.92
N ALA A 551 -21.63 -3.76 5.24
CA ALA A 551 -22.68 -3.69 6.24
C ALA A 551 -23.50 -2.40 6.12
N LYS A 552 -22.82 -1.24 6.02
CA LYS A 552 -23.47 0.08 5.86
C LYS A 552 -24.28 0.23 4.57
N HIS A 553 -23.88 -0.50 3.53
CA HIS A 553 -24.56 -0.51 2.24
C HIS A 553 -25.64 -1.62 2.12
N GLY A 554 -25.90 -2.38 3.20
CA GLY A 554 -26.93 -3.41 3.21
C GLY A 554 -26.54 -4.73 2.53
N PHE A 555 -25.27 -4.93 2.15
CA PHE A 555 -24.80 -6.14 1.47
C PHE A 555 -24.45 -7.27 2.45
N ALA A 556 -25.39 -7.71 3.29
CA ALA A 556 -25.11 -8.68 4.35
C ALA A 556 -24.49 -10.00 3.85
N LYS A 557 -24.87 -10.48 2.66
CA LYS A 557 -24.23 -11.67 2.06
C LYS A 557 -22.74 -11.46 1.81
N ARG A 558 -22.35 -10.30 1.25
CA ARG A 558 -20.94 -9.96 1.02
C ARG A 558 -20.18 -9.78 2.34
N VAL A 559 -20.84 -9.28 3.39
CA VAL A 559 -20.27 -9.19 4.75
C VAL A 559 -19.87 -10.59 5.25
N LEU A 560 -20.79 -11.55 5.19
CA LEU A 560 -20.53 -12.93 5.65
C LEU A 560 -19.46 -13.64 4.79
N GLU A 561 -19.51 -13.47 3.47
CA GLU A 561 -18.48 -14.00 2.55
C GLU A 561 -17.09 -13.40 2.86
N THR A 562 -17.01 -12.08 3.05
CA THR A 562 -15.75 -11.38 3.36
C THR A 562 -15.22 -11.78 4.74
N PHE A 563 -16.10 -12.00 5.72
CA PHE A 563 -15.70 -12.52 7.03
C PHE A 563 -15.14 -13.95 6.95
N ASN A 564 -15.77 -14.83 6.17
CA ASN A 564 -15.23 -16.17 5.98
C ASN A 564 -13.87 -16.15 5.27
N GLN A 565 -13.68 -15.29 4.27
CA GLN A 565 -12.38 -15.09 3.62
C GLN A 565 -11.32 -14.55 4.59
N MET A 566 -11.69 -13.64 5.50
CA MET A 566 -10.81 -13.16 6.56
C MET A 566 -10.33 -14.31 7.46
N MET A 567 -11.25 -15.21 7.83
CA MET A 567 -10.94 -16.40 8.62
C MET A 567 -10.06 -17.41 7.86
N GLU A 568 -10.36 -17.67 6.59
CA GLU A 568 -9.56 -18.55 5.71
C GLU A 568 -8.13 -18.03 5.49
N ALA A 569 -7.97 -16.70 5.44
CA ALA A 569 -6.67 -16.04 5.37
C ALA A 569 -5.89 -16.08 6.71
N GLY A 570 -6.44 -16.70 7.76
CA GLY A 570 -5.82 -16.80 9.08
C GLY A 570 -5.82 -15.49 9.88
N VAL A 571 -6.59 -14.49 9.45
CA VAL A 571 -6.66 -13.17 10.09
C VAL A 571 -7.75 -13.19 11.17
N LYS A 572 -7.37 -12.99 12.44
CA LYS A 572 -8.32 -13.03 13.56
C LYS A 572 -9.23 -11.79 13.60
N PRO A 573 -10.56 -11.94 13.70
CA PRO A 573 -11.48 -10.82 13.84
C PRO A 573 -11.29 -10.10 15.17
N ASN A 574 -11.70 -8.84 15.22
CA ASN A 574 -11.70 -8.03 16.43
C ASN A 574 -13.14 -7.59 16.80
N GLU A 575 -13.26 -6.85 17.90
CA GLU A 575 -14.53 -6.30 18.40
C GLU A 575 -15.30 -5.53 17.31
N VAL A 576 -14.60 -4.68 16.55
CA VAL A 576 -15.21 -3.86 15.50
C VAL A 576 -15.73 -4.71 14.33
N THR A 577 -15.04 -5.80 13.99
CA THR A 577 -15.50 -6.76 12.97
C THR A 577 -16.86 -7.35 13.35
N TYR A 578 -17.05 -7.75 14.61
CA TYR A 578 -18.30 -8.32 15.08
C TYR A 578 -19.43 -7.29 15.14
N VAL A 579 -19.17 -6.04 15.53
CA VAL A 579 -20.17 -4.96 15.42
C VAL A 579 -20.68 -4.82 13.97
N ALA A 580 -19.78 -4.84 12.98
CA ALA A 580 -20.17 -4.74 11.57
C ALA A 580 -21.03 -5.93 11.10
N ILE A 581 -20.70 -7.15 11.54
CA ILE A 581 -21.46 -8.37 11.20
C ILE A 581 -22.85 -8.35 11.84
N LEU A 582 -22.93 -8.02 13.13
CA LEU A 582 -24.20 -7.96 13.85
C LEU A 582 -25.09 -6.85 13.29
N SER A 583 -24.52 -5.69 12.93
CA SER A 583 -25.23 -4.63 12.22
C SER A 583 -25.75 -5.07 10.85
N ALA A 584 -24.97 -5.83 10.08
CA ALA A 584 -25.42 -6.39 8.81
C ALA A 584 -26.56 -7.40 8.99
N CYS A 585 -26.48 -8.25 10.02
CA CYS A 585 -27.55 -9.18 10.37
C CYS A 585 -28.82 -8.41 10.75
N SER A 586 -28.69 -7.34 11.55
CA SER A 586 -29.79 -6.45 11.93
C SER A 586 -30.50 -5.84 10.72
N HIS A 587 -29.74 -5.32 9.75
CA HIS A 587 -30.31 -4.70 8.55
C HIS A 587 -31.13 -5.66 7.68
N VAL A 588 -30.79 -6.96 7.67
CA VAL A 588 -31.46 -7.99 6.85
C VAL A 588 -32.44 -8.86 7.64
N GLY A 589 -32.41 -8.79 8.97
CA GLY A 589 -33.28 -9.59 9.85
C GLY A 589 -32.78 -11.04 10.04
N LEU A 590 -31.48 -11.29 9.94
CA LEU A 590 -30.89 -12.64 10.10
C LEU A 590 -30.69 -13.00 11.59
N VAL A 591 -31.79 -13.20 12.32
CA VAL A 591 -31.77 -13.43 13.79
C VAL A 591 -30.90 -14.61 14.19
N SER A 592 -31.04 -15.76 13.51
CA SER A 592 -30.28 -16.97 13.84
C SER A 592 -28.77 -16.80 13.63
N GLU A 593 -28.36 -16.12 12.55
CA GLU A 593 -26.95 -15.84 12.27
C GLU A 593 -26.38 -14.81 13.25
N GLY A 594 -27.17 -13.80 13.63
CA GLY A 594 -26.79 -12.82 14.66
C GLY A 594 -26.43 -13.50 15.98
N TRP A 595 -27.28 -14.41 16.46
CA TRP A 595 -27.01 -15.20 17.67
C TRP A 595 -25.77 -16.09 17.54
N ARG A 596 -25.61 -16.77 16.39
CA ARG A 596 -24.44 -17.61 16.14
C ARG A 596 -23.14 -16.80 16.23
N HIS A 597 -23.09 -15.64 15.59
CA HIS A 597 -21.92 -14.77 15.61
C HIS A 597 -21.67 -14.12 16.98
N PHE A 598 -22.73 -13.72 17.68
CA PHE A 598 -22.62 -13.15 19.03
C PHE A 598 -21.99 -14.16 20.02
N ASN A 599 -22.37 -15.43 19.94
CA ASN A 599 -21.81 -16.49 20.80
C ASN A 599 -20.38 -16.88 20.37
N SER A 600 -20.14 -17.07 19.07
CA SER A 600 -18.81 -17.35 18.48
C SER A 600 -17.75 -16.31 18.87
N MET A 601 -18.16 -15.06 19.08
CA MET A 601 -17.25 -14.01 19.50
C MET A 601 -16.51 -14.35 20.81
N TYR A 602 -17.22 -14.89 21.79
CA TYR A 602 -16.61 -15.31 23.06
C TYR A 602 -16.08 -16.74 23.00
N GLU A 603 -16.85 -17.68 22.43
CA GLU A 603 -16.50 -19.10 22.44
C GLU A 603 -15.24 -19.39 21.62
N ASP A 604 -15.21 -18.92 20.37
CA ASP A 604 -14.16 -19.24 19.41
C ASP A 604 -13.01 -18.24 19.44
N HIS A 605 -13.32 -16.95 19.68
CA HIS A 605 -12.35 -15.86 19.53
C HIS A 605 -11.91 -15.21 20.86
N LYS A 606 -12.53 -15.61 21.98
CA LYS A 606 -12.25 -15.07 23.34
C LYS A 606 -12.42 -13.56 23.46
N ILE A 607 -13.27 -12.97 22.62
CA ILE A 607 -13.61 -11.54 22.66
C ILE A 607 -14.84 -11.38 23.55
N LYS A 608 -14.75 -10.52 24.58
CA LYS A 608 -15.88 -10.27 25.49
C LYS A 608 -16.87 -9.26 24.88
N PRO A 609 -18.18 -9.54 24.86
CA PRO A 609 -19.21 -8.60 24.41
C PRO A 609 -19.18 -7.27 25.19
N LYS A 610 -19.13 -6.16 24.43
CA LYS A 610 -19.25 -4.77 24.90
C LYS A 610 -20.62 -4.19 24.55
N MET A 611 -20.95 -3.00 25.09
CA MET A 611 -22.24 -2.30 24.91
C MET A 611 -22.69 -2.27 23.45
N GLU A 612 -21.78 -2.00 22.51
CA GLU A 612 -22.06 -1.88 21.09
C GLU A 612 -22.57 -3.19 20.47
N HIS A 613 -22.05 -4.33 20.93
CA HIS A 613 -22.48 -5.65 20.46
C HIS A 613 -23.89 -5.98 20.94
N TYR A 614 -24.18 -5.68 22.20
CA TYR A 614 -25.53 -5.82 22.76
C TYR A 614 -26.51 -4.89 22.04
N ALA A 615 -26.12 -3.64 21.78
CA ALA A 615 -26.94 -2.69 21.04
C ALA A 615 -27.30 -3.21 19.63
N CYS A 616 -26.36 -3.82 18.90
CA CYS A 616 -26.64 -4.43 17.59
C CYS A 616 -27.59 -5.62 17.69
N MET A 617 -27.48 -6.46 18.73
CA MET A 617 -28.41 -7.57 18.97
C MET A 617 -29.81 -7.09 19.34
N VAL A 618 -29.91 -6.05 20.16
CA VAL A 618 -31.19 -5.40 20.48
C VAL A 618 -31.82 -4.83 19.22
N ASP A 619 -31.07 -4.11 18.38
CA ASP A 619 -31.54 -3.58 17.08
C ASP A 619 -32.04 -4.70 16.16
N LEU A 620 -31.31 -5.82 16.08
CA LEU A 620 -31.69 -6.99 15.28
C LEU A 620 -33.02 -7.62 15.73
N LEU A 621 -33.19 -7.86 17.04
CA LEU A 621 -34.42 -8.42 17.60
C LEU A 621 -35.59 -7.44 17.43
N CYS A 622 -35.33 -6.15 17.67
CA CYS A 622 -36.29 -5.06 17.50
C CYS A 622 -36.83 -5.00 16.06
N ARG A 623 -35.97 -4.95 15.05
CA ARG A 623 -36.36 -4.90 13.63
C ARG A 623 -37.10 -6.15 13.17
N SER A 624 -36.83 -7.28 13.81
CA SER A 624 -37.47 -8.56 13.52
C SER A 624 -38.84 -8.72 14.21
N GLY A 625 -39.30 -7.71 14.96
CA GLY A 625 -40.57 -7.73 15.68
C GLY A 625 -40.57 -8.52 16.99
N LEU A 626 -39.40 -9.03 17.42
CA LEU A 626 -39.22 -9.83 18.64
C LEU A 626 -39.03 -8.92 19.87
N LEU A 627 -40.00 -8.04 20.13
CA LEU A 627 -39.87 -6.99 21.16
C LEU A 627 -39.76 -7.55 22.58
N THR A 628 -40.46 -8.64 22.90
CA THR A 628 -40.38 -9.26 24.22
C THR A 628 -39.00 -9.85 24.48
N ASP A 629 -38.45 -10.59 23.50
CA ASP A 629 -37.10 -11.17 23.57
C ASP A 629 -36.03 -10.07 23.67
N ALA A 630 -36.19 -8.97 22.92
CA ALA A 630 -35.31 -7.82 23.00
C ALA A 630 -35.34 -7.17 24.40
N PHE A 631 -36.52 -7.03 25.01
CA PHE A 631 -36.67 -6.49 26.35
C PHE A 631 -36.02 -7.40 27.41
N GLU A 632 -36.25 -8.71 27.32
CA GLU A 632 -35.61 -9.68 28.20
C GLU A 632 -34.08 -9.65 28.05
N PHE A 633 -33.59 -9.60 26.81
CA PHE A 633 -32.16 -9.52 26.51
C PHE A 633 -31.51 -8.26 27.12
N ILE A 634 -32.15 -7.10 27.03
CA ILE A 634 -31.68 -5.87 27.68
C ILE A 634 -31.51 -6.07 29.20
N ASN A 635 -32.45 -6.78 29.85
CA ASN A 635 -32.39 -7.04 31.29
C ASN A 635 -31.31 -8.05 31.68
N THR A 636 -30.85 -8.90 30.74
CA THR A 636 -29.76 -9.87 30.98
C THR A 636 -28.35 -9.29 30.81
N MET A 637 -28.23 -8.03 30.38
CA MET A 637 -26.93 -7.39 30.15
C MET A 637 -26.11 -7.30 31.46
N PRO A 638 -24.78 -7.52 31.41
CA PRO A 638 -23.92 -7.51 32.60
C PRO A 638 -23.63 -6.09 33.13
N PHE A 639 -24.17 -5.06 32.48
CA PHE A 639 -24.05 -3.66 32.83
C PHE A 639 -25.34 -2.91 32.46
N GLN A 640 -25.56 -1.74 33.04
CA GLN A 640 -26.74 -0.93 32.78
C GLN A 640 -26.75 -0.43 31.33
N ALA A 641 -27.83 -0.72 30.60
CA ALA A 641 -28.03 -0.27 29.22
C ALA A 641 -28.06 1.26 29.13
N ASP A 642 -27.42 1.80 28.10
CA ASP A 642 -27.33 3.24 27.87
C ASP A 642 -28.59 3.82 27.20
N VAL A 643 -28.63 5.15 27.07
CA VAL A 643 -29.75 5.87 26.44
C VAL A 643 -29.99 5.40 25.00
N LEU A 644 -28.92 5.04 24.26
CA LEU A 644 -29.02 4.68 22.84
C LEU A 644 -29.71 3.32 22.65
N VAL A 645 -29.41 2.32 23.48
CA VAL A 645 -30.08 1.01 23.45
C VAL A 645 -31.58 1.17 23.70
N TRP A 646 -31.96 1.91 24.75
CA TRP A 646 -33.37 2.16 25.05
C TRP A 646 -34.08 2.99 23.98
N ARG A 647 -33.36 3.94 23.33
CA ARG A 647 -33.90 4.73 22.22
C ARG A 647 -34.20 3.86 20.99
N THR A 648 -33.30 2.95 20.66
CA THR A 648 -33.50 1.96 19.57
C THR A 648 -34.72 1.10 19.85
N PHE A 649 -34.86 0.59 21.07
CA PHE A 649 -35.99 -0.22 21.50
C PHE A 649 -37.32 0.55 21.48
N LEU A 650 -37.34 1.81 21.95
CA LEU A 650 -38.51 2.70 21.89
C LEU A 650 -38.96 2.97 20.45
N GLY A 651 -38.00 3.20 19.54
CA GLY A 651 -38.27 3.36 18.12
C GLY A 651 -38.96 2.14 17.51
N ALA A 652 -38.53 0.94 17.89
CA ALA A 652 -39.13 -0.31 17.42
C ALA A 652 -40.54 -0.55 18.00
N CYS A 653 -40.77 -0.18 19.27
CA CYS A 653 -42.10 -0.22 19.88
C CYS A 653 -43.10 0.67 19.11
N ARG A 654 -42.64 1.81 18.56
CA ARG A 654 -43.46 2.63 17.65
C ARG A 654 -43.78 1.91 16.34
N VAL A 655 -42.79 1.31 15.70
CA VAL A 655 -42.96 0.63 14.41
C VAL A 655 -43.91 -0.56 14.51
N HIS A 656 -43.86 -1.31 15.62
CA HIS A 656 -44.72 -2.49 15.85
C HIS A 656 -45.94 -2.19 16.73
N SER A 657 -46.26 -0.91 16.96
CA SER A 657 -47.44 -0.43 17.72
C SER A 657 -47.61 -1.04 19.12
N ASN A 658 -46.51 -1.31 19.84
CA ASN A 658 -46.53 -1.83 21.21
C ASN A 658 -46.43 -0.70 22.25
N THR A 659 -47.58 -0.26 22.77
CA THR A 659 -47.69 0.86 23.71
C THR A 659 -47.09 0.56 25.07
N GLU A 660 -47.29 -0.63 25.62
CA GLU A 660 -46.85 -1.00 26.98
C GLU A 660 -45.33 -1.01 27.11
N LEU A 661 -44.62 -1.69 26.19
CA LEU A 661 -43.16 -1.70 26.17
C LEU A 661 -42.58 -0.33 25.81
N GLY A 662 -43.27 0.45 24.97
CA GLY A 662 -42.90 1.83 24.64
C GLY A 662 -42.93 2.77 25.85
N GLU A 663 -43.93 2.65 26.73
CA GLU A 663 -44.00 3.43 27.97
C GLU A 663 -42.85 3.09 28.93
N ILE A 664 -42.51 1.81 29.06
CA ILE A 664 -41.38 1.35 29.90
C ILE A 664 -40.05 1.87 29.35
N ALA A 665 -39.83 1.74 28.05
CA ALA A 665 -38.61 2.21 27.39
C ALA A 665 -38.42 3.72 27.53
N SER A 666 -39.48 4.50 27.30
CA SER A 666 -39.44 5.95 27.48
C SER A 666 -39.15 6.34 28.93
N ARG A 667 -39.69 5.62 29.91
CA ARG A 667 -39.41 5.88 31.34
C ARG A 667 -37.94 5.64 31.66
N LYS A 668 -37.37 4.55 31.14
CA LYS A 668 -35.94 4.21 31.32
C LYS A 668 -35.00 5.26 30.71
N ILE A 669 -35.33 5.79 29.53
CA ILE A 669 -34.56 6.89 28.93
C ILE A 669 -34.60 8.12 29.84
N LEU A 670 -35.78 8.50 30.32
CA LEU A 670 -35.95 9.70 31.15
C LEU A 670 -35.35 9.57 32.57
N GLU A 671 -35.20 8.35 33.08
CA GLU A 671 -34.44 8.06 34.32
C GLU A 671 -32.93 8.29 34.11
N LEU A 672 -32.41 8.00 32.91
CA LEU A 672 -31.00 8.14 32.55
C LEU A 672 -30.64 9.58 32.13
N ASP A 673 -31.45 10.16 31.25
CA ASP A 673 -31.34 11.53 30.78
C ASP A 673 -32.74 12.19 30.70
N PRO A 674 -33.10 13.00 31.72
CA PRO A 674 -34.37 13.72 31.75
C PRO A 674 -34.56 14.76 30.63
N ASN A 675 -33.50 15.12 29.91
CA ASN A 675 -33.52 16.14 28.86
C ASN A 675 -33.50 15.57 27.44
N GLU A 676 -33.55 14.25 27.27
CA GLU A 676 -33.53 13.60 25.95
C GLU A 676 -34.84 13.87 25.16
N PRO A 677 -34.82 14.67 24.07
CA PRO A 677 -36.03 15.06 23.35
C PRO A 677 -36.67 13.88 22.59
N ALA A 678 -35.87 12.89 22.16
CA ALA A 678 -36.35 11.77 21.37
C ALA A 678 -37.37 10.91 22.14
N ALA A 679 -37.20 10.75 23.46
CA ALA A 679 -38.12 9.96 24.29
C ALA A 679 -39.54 10.55 24.28
N TYR A 680 -39.66 11.86 24.50
CA TYR A 680 -40.94 12.55 24.48
C TYR A 680 -41.61 12.54 23.10
N ILE A 681 -40.83 12.74 22.02
CA ILE A 681 -41.35 12.75 20.65
C ILE A 681 -41.86 11.36 20.25
N GLN A 682 -41.06 10.32 20.47
CA GLN A 682 -41.43 8.96 20.07
C GLN A 682 -42.64 8.45 20.88
N LEU A 683 -42.69 8.71 22.19
CA LEU A 683 -43.85 8.32 23.01
C LEU A 683 -45.12 9.11 22.64
N SER A 684 -45.01 10.42 22.37
CA SER A 684 -46.12 11.23 21.84
C SER A 684 -46.67 10.65 20.53
N ASN A 685 -45.79 10.21 19.64
CA ASN A 685 -46.18 9.59 18.37
C ASN A 685 -46.84 8.21 18.58
N ILE A 686 -46.36 7.40 19.52
CA ILE A 686 -46.98 6.10 19.90
C ILE A 686 -48.41 6.32 20.41
N TYR A 687 -48.62 7.29 21.30
CA TYR A 687 -49.96 7.64 21.80
C TYR A 687 -50.88 8.15 20.69
N ALA A 688 -50.38 9.00 19.80
CA ALA A 688 -51.15 9.47 18.64
C ALA A 688 -51.57 8.29 17.73
N SER A 689 -50.65 7.36 17.44
CA SER A 689 -50.93 6.19 16.58
C SER A 689 -51.96 5.22 17.16
N THR A 690 -52.16 5.23 18.48
CA THR A 690 -53.13 4.38 19.19
C THR A 690 -54.40 5.12 19.61
N GLY A 691 -54.59 6.36 19.13
CA GLY A 691 -55.79 7.18 19.39
C GLY A 691 -55.84 7.84 20.78
N LYS A 692 -54.76 7.76 21.57
CA LYS A 692 -54.62 8.36 22.90
C LYS A 692 -54.16 9.83 22.79
N TRP A 693 -55.04 10.70 22.31
CA TRP A 693 -54.69 12.09 21.97
C TRP A 693 -54.37 12.97 23.18
N GLU A 694 -55.00 12.73 24.33
CA GLU A 694 -54.76 13.50 25.56
C GLU A 694 -53.35 13.25 26.10
N GLU A 695 -52.91 12.00 26.14
CA GLU A 695 -51.58 11.60 26.58
C GLU A 695 -50.49 12.08 25.63
N SER A 696 -50.78 12.12 24.32
CA SER A 696 -49.88 12.73 23.33
C SER A 696 -49.71 14.23 23.54
N ALA A 697 -50.81 14.95 23.82
CA ALA A 697 -50.77 16.39 24.10
C ALA A 697 -49.99 16.70 25.38
N GLU A 698 -50.13 15.88 26.42
CA GLU A 698 -49.39 16.00 27.68
C GLU A 698 -47.88 15.81 27.49
N MET A 699 -47.45 14.87 26.63
CA MET A 699 -46.02 14.72 26.29
C MET A 699 -45.46 15.95 25.58
N ARG A 700 -46.22 16.55 24.66
CA ARG A 700 -45.83 17.78 23.95
C ARG A 700 -45.77 18.99 24.88
N LYS A 701 -46.66 19.05 25.87
CA LYS A 701 -46.64 20.07 26.92
C LYS A 701 -45.38 19.98 27.78
N LYS A 702 -45.02 18.77 28.23
CA LYS A 702 -43.78 18.53 29.00
C LYS A 702 -42.51 18.90 28.25
N MET A 703 -42.46 18.68 26.92
CA MET A 703 -41.34 19.17 26.10
C MET A 703 -41.22 20.70 26.11
N LYS A 704 -42.35 21.42 26.00
CA LYS A 704 -42.37 22.88 26.04
C LYS A 704 -41.95 23.44 27.40
N GLU A 705 -42.43 22.84 28.49
CA GLU A 705 -42.06 23.24 29.86
C GLU A 705 -40.55 23.09 30.13
N ARG A 706 -39.88 22.16 29.44
CA ARG A 706 -38.45 21.88 29.58
C ARG A 706 -37.56 22.56 28.54
N ASN A 707 -38.12 23.42 27.66
CA ASN A 707 -37.40 24.05 26.55
C ASN A 707 -36.66 23.05 25.64
N LEU A 708 -37.19 21.83 25.47
CA LEU A 708 -36.58 20.82 24.61
C LEU A 708 -36.91 21.11 23.15
N VAL A 709 -35.87 21.28 22.32
CA VAL A 709 -36.00 21.59 20.90
C VAL A 709 -35.86 20.30 20.09
N LYS A 710 -36.75 20.10 19.11
CA LYS A 710 -36.62 19.02 18.13
C LYS A 710 -35.45 19.35 17.21
N GLU A 711 -34.44 18.50 17.15
CA GLU A 711 -33.40 18.61 16.13
C GLU A 711 -34.01 18.43 14.73
N GLY A 712 -33.84 19.44 13.88
CA GLY A 712 -34.28 19.39 12.49
C GLY A 712 -33.36 18.50 11.68
N GLY A 713 -33.94 17.65 10.83
CA GLY A 713 -33.15 16.89 9.86
C GLY A 713 -32.39 17.84 8.94
N CYS A 714 -31.12 17.56 8.68
CA CYS A 714 -30.30 18.34 7.76
C CYS A 714 -29.73 17.42 6.67
N SER A 715 -29.57 17.99 5.49
CA SER A 715 -28.90 17.35 4.35
C SER A 715 -28.04 18.38 3.64
N TRP A 716 -27.08 17.94 2.83
CA TRP A 716 -26.22 18.85 2.08
C TRP A 716 -25.80 18.24 0.75
N ILE A 717 -25.44 19.10 -0.20
CA ILE A 717 -24.92 18.74 -1.52
C ILE A 717 -23.79 19.68 -1.92
N GLU A 718 -22.81 19.16 -2.66
CA GLU A 718 -21.73 19.93 -3.27
C GLU A 718 -22.07 20.21 -4.74
N VAL A 719 -22.14 21.49 -5.13
CA VAL A 719 -22.35 21.93 -6.52
C VAL A 719 -21.27 22.96 -6.88
N GLY A 720 -20.43 22.65 -7.88
CA GLY A 720 -19.36 23.54 -8.32
C GLY A 720 -18.42 23.96 -7.18
N ASP A 721 -17.99 23.00 -6.37
CA ASP A 721 -17.12 23.17 -5.18
C ASP A 721 -17.71 24.01 -4.03
N LYS A 722 -19.02 24.30 -4.04
CA LYS A 722 -19.75 24.94 -2.93
C LYS A 722 -20.73 23.98 -2.26
N PHE A 723 -20.74 23.98 -0.94
CA PHE A 723 -21.68 23.20 -0.13
C PHE A 723 -22.99 23.96 0.09
N HIS A 724 -24.11 23.35 -0.31
CA HIS A 724 -25.46 23.83 -0.06
C HIS A 724 -26.10 22.95 1.01
N LYS A 725 -26.40 23.52 2.17
CA LYS A 725 -27.05 22.84 3.30
C LYS A 725 -28.55 23.13 3.28
N PHE A 726 -29.37 22.11 3.57
CA PHE A 726 -30.81 22.19 3.64
C PHE A 726 -31.29 21.63 4.97
N TYR A 727 -32.03 22.44 5.73
CA TYR A 727 -32.69 22.01 6.95
C TYR A 727 -34.18 21.81 6.67
N VAL A 728 -34.82 20.87 7.38
CA VAL A 728 -36.26 20.66 7.30
C VAL A 728 -37.01 21.96 7.61
N GLY A 729 -37.78 22.47 6.64
CA GLY A 729 -38.56 23.69 6.76
C GLY A 729 -37.81 25.00 6.47
N ASP A 730 -36.54 24.94 6.09
CA ASP A 730 -35.73 26.10 5.75
C ASP A 730 -35.96 26.56 4.30
N THR A 731 -36.10 27.88 4.11
CA THR A 731 -36.31 28.57 2.83
C THR A 731 -35.21 29.59 2.52
N SER A 732 -34.15 29.64 3.34
CA SER A 732 -33.06 30.62 3.25
C SER A 732 -32.17 30.49 2.01
N HIS A 733 -32.31 29.42 1.22
CA HIS A 733 -31.48 29.18 0.04
C HIS A 733 -31.73 30.22 -1.07
N PRO A 734 -30.69 30.80 -1.72
CA PRO A 734 -30.88 31.86 -2.72
C PRO A 734 -31.77 31.47 -3.92
N ASN A 735 -31.81 30.18 -4.25
CA ASN A 735 -32.63 29.62 -5.33
C ASN A 735 -33.88 28.87 -4.86
N THR A 736 -34.31 29.06 -3.61
CA THR A 736 -35.46 28.36 -2.99
C THR A 736 -36.67 28.27 -3.94
N HIS A 737 -37.12 29.38 -4.52
CA HIS A 737 -38.30 29.38 -5.41
C HIS A 737 -38.17 28.40 -6.59
N ARG A 738 -37.03 28.39 -7.28
CA ARG A 738 -36.79 27.47 -8.41
C ARG A 738 -36.74 26.01 -7.98
N ILE A 739 -36.17 25.74 -6.81
CA ILE A 739 -36.05 24.37 -6.28
C ILE A 739 -37.44 23.83 -5.98
N TYR A 740 -38.28 24.60 -5.28
CA TYR A 740 -39.63 24.16 -4.93
C TYR A 740 -40.57 24.07 -6.15
N ASP A 741 -40.45 24.97 -7.15
CA ASP A 741 -41.26 24.90 -8.38
C ASP A 741 -41.01 23.59 -9.18
N GLU A 742 -39.74 23.19 -9.31
CA GLU A 742 -39.37 21.96 -10.01
C GLU A 742 -39.71 20.71 -9.18
N LEU A 743 -39.64 20.81 -7.85
CA LEU A 743 -40.13 19.79 -6.92
C LEU A 743 -41.62 19.51 -7.12
N ASP A 744 -42.43 20.57 -7.22
CA ASP A 744 -43.88 20.47 -7.45
C ASP A 744 -44.21 19.92 -8.83
N ARG A 745 -43.37 20.19 -9.83
CA ARG A 745 -43.47 19.54 -11.15
C ARG A 745 -43.18 18.04 -11.06
N LEU A 746 -42.08 17.63 -10.42
CA LEU A 746 -41.72 16.22 -10.28
C LEU A 746 -42.76 15.43 -9.48
N ILE A 747 -43.30 16.01 -8.40
CA ILE A 747 -44.37 15.37 -7.62
C ILE A 747 -45.63 15.15 -8.48
N ARG A 748 -45.98 16.10 -9.35
CA ARG A 748 -47.09 15.93 -10.31
C ARG A 748 -46.82 14.82 -11.32
N GLU A 749 -45.58 14.67 -11.79
CA GLU A 749 -45.18 13.58 -12.69
C GLU A 749 -45.19 12.21 -11.98
N ILE A 750 -44.68 12.14 -10.74
CA ILE A 750 -44.68 10.92 -9.91
C ILE A 750 -46.13 10.45 -9.65
N LYS A 751 -47.04 11.37 -9.33
CA LYS A 751 -48.48 11.06 -9.19
C LYS A 751 -49.10 10.58 -10.50
N ARG A 752 -48.74 11.16 -11.65
CA ARG A 752 -49.18 10.68 -12.98
C ARG A 752 -48.66 9.28 -13.31
N CYS A 753 -47.53 8.86 -12.75
CA CYS A 753 -46.96 7.52 -12.91
C CYS A 753 -47.61 6.46 -11.98
N GLY A 754 -48.63 6.83 -11.20
CA GLY A 754 -49.38 5.89 -10.36
C GLY A 754 -48.82 5.71 -8.94
N TYR A 755 -47.89 6.56 -8.49
CA TYR A 755 -47.43 6.55 -7.10
C TYR A 755 -48.55 7.07 -6.18
N VAL A 756 -49.00 6.22 -5.26
CA VAL A 756 -49.89 6.58 -4.16
C VAL A 756 -49.04 6.63 -2.89
N PRO A 757 -48.87 7.81 -2.26
CA PRO A 757 -48.14 7.89 -1.00
C PRO A 757 -48.88 7.09 0.09
N ASP A 758 -48.14 6.28 0.83
CA ASP A 758 -48.66 5.59 2.02
C ASP A 758 -48.93 6.62 3.12
N THR A 759 -50.22 6.89 3.37
CA THR A 759 -50.69 7.87 4.35
C THR A 759 -50.94 7.27 5.73
N ASP A 760 -50.77 5.95 5.91
CA ASP A 760 -51.09 5.27 7.19
C ASP A 760 -50.18 5.72 8.35
N LEU A 761 -49.07 6.41 8.04
CA LEU A 761 -48.12 6.99 9.00
C LEU A 761 -48.33 8.49 9.28
N VAL A 762 -49.31 9.14 8.63
CA VAL A 762 -49.60 10.57 8.82
C VAL A 762 -50.54 10.75 10.02
N LEU A 763 -49.94 11.08 11.18
CA LEU A 763 -50.60 11.14 12.49
C LEU A 763 -51.49 12.38 12.71
N HIS A 764 -51.76 13.20 11.70
CA HIS A 764 -52.66 14.36 11.82
C HIS A 764 -53.65 14.39 10.65
N LYS A 765 -54.95 14.57 10.94
CA LYS A 765 -55.89 15.12 9.95
C LYS A 765 -55.53 16.59 9.74
N LEU A 766 -54.67 16.87 8.78
CA LEU A 766 -54.47 18.22 8.25
C LEU A 766 -55.18 18.28 6.89
N GLU A 767 -55.66 19.48 6.54
CA GLU A 767 -56.28 19.74 5.23
C GLU A 767 -55.29 19.34 4.12
N GLU A 768 -55.79 18.82 2.99
CA GLU A 768 -55.08 18.11 1.91
C GLU A 768 -53.84 18.82 1.30
N GLU A 769 -53.52 20.05 1.72
CA GLU A 769 -52.37 20.85 1.25
C GLU A 769 -51.08 20.68 2.08
N ASP A 770 -51.12 20.19 3.33
CA ASP A 770 -49.93 20.14 4.20
C ASP A 770 -49.17 18.79 4.23
N ASP A 771 -49.76 17.71 3.70
CA ASP A 771 -49.14 16.37 3.63
C ASP A 771 -47.89 16.33 2.74
N MET A 772 -47.73 17.30 1.85
CA MET A 772 -46.65 17.35 0.86
C MET A 772 -45.31 17.84 1.42
N LYS A 773 -45.27 18.62 2.51
CA LYS A 773 -44.02 19.25 3.00
C LYS A 773 -42.99 18.26 3.55
N MET A 774 -43.40 17.09 4.03
CA MET A 774 -42.49 16.15 4.69
C MET A 774 -41.71 15.26 3.69
N ILE A 775 -42.22 15.10 2.47
CA ILE A 775 -41.55 14.36 1.37
C ILE A 775 -40.52 15.26 0.65
N GLN A 776 -40.65 16.59 0.78
CA GLN A 776 -39.90 17.57 -0.01
C GLN A 776 -38.38 17.59 0.28
N THR A 777 -37.93 17.32 1.52
CA THR A 777 -36.50 17.48 1.88
C THR A 777 -35.57 16.49 1.15
N SER A 778 -36.01 15.25 0.94
CA SER A 778 -35.23 14.23 0.21
C SER A 778 -35.20 14.46 -1.30
N LEU A 779 -36.26 15.07 -1.87
CA LEU A 779 -36.31 15.38 -3.30
C LEU A 779 -35.60 16.71 -3.67
N CYS A 780 -35.42 17.65 -2.72
CA CYS A 780 -34.69 18.91 -2.97
C CYS A 780 -33.27 18.69 -3.51
N ILE A 781 -32.57 17.65 -3.02
CA ILE A 781 -31.21 17.29 -3.46
C ILE A 781 -31.18 16.85 -4.93
N LEU A 782 -32.19 16.08 -5.34
CA LEU A 782 -32.34 15.56 -6.70
C LEU A 782 -32.62 16.69 -7.71
N VAL A 783 -33.42 17.68 -7.30
CA VAL A 783 -33.80 18.85 -8.12
C VAL A 783 -32.64 19.84 -8.31
N VAL A 784 -31.79 20.01 -7.30
CA VAL A 784 -30.61 20.89 -7.43
C VAL A 784 -29.63 20.34 -8.49
N LEU A 785 -29.48 19.02 -8.60
CA LEU A 785 -28.63 18.37 -9.62
C LEU A 785 -29.13 18.61 -11.05
N THR A 786 -30.45 18.64 -11.26
CA THR A 786 -31.05 18.88 -12.58
C THR A 786 -30.99 20.36 -12.97
N VAL A 787 -31.22 21.28 -12.03
CA VAL A 787 -31.17 22.74 -12.27
C VAL A 787 -29.73 23.25 -12.51
N SER A 788 -28.71 22.55 -12.01
CA SER A 788 -27.29 22.91 -12.18
C SER A 788 -26.58 22.19 -13.34
N GLY A 789 -27.32 21.48 -14.20
CA GLY A 789 -26.82 21.00 -15.50
C GLY A 789 -25.97 19.74 -15.47
N PHE A 790 -26.06 18.91 -14.43
CA PHE A 790 -25.43 17.58 -14.41
C PHE A 790 -26.37 16.51 -14.98
N PRO A 791 -25.91 15.61 -15.86
CA PRO A 791 -26.70 14.46 -16.28
C PRO A 791 -26.85 13.49 -15.10
N MET A 792 -28.08 13.24 -14.67
CA MET A 792 -28.39 12.22 -13.67
C MET A 792 -28.40 10.83 -14.30
N MET A 793 -27.90 9.86 -13.52
CA MET A 793 -28.09 8.43 -13.73
C MET A 793 -29.56 8.10 -13.43
N GLU A 794 -30.31 7.67 -14.45
CA GLU A 794 -31.71 7.26 -14.31
C GLU A 794 -31.82 5.98 -13.47
N SER A 795 -32.57 6.04 -12.36
CA SER A 795 -33.18 4.84 -11.78
C SER A 795 -34.51 4.61 -12.50
N SER A 796 -34.53 3.69 -13.47
CA SER A 796 -35.74 3.36 -14.21
C SER A 796 -36.68 2.51 -13.36
N VAL A 797 -37.87 3.05 -13.10
CA VAL A 797 -39.08 2.24 -12.86
C VAL A 797 -39.42 1.58 -14.20
N GLU A 798 -39.36 0.25 -14.25
CA GLU A 798 -39.65 -0.54 -15.45
C GLU A 798 -41.13 -0.37 -15.87
N SER A 799 -41.36 0.47 -16.87
CA SER A 799 -42.40 0.21 -17.87
C SER A 799 -41.74 -0.57 -19.01
N LYS A 800 -42.40 -1.62 -19.51
CA LYS A 800 -41.92 -2.51 -20.58
C LYS A 800 -41.56 -1.75 -21.87
N LYS A 801 -40.36 -1.17 -21.94
CA LYS A 801 -39.70 -0.71 -23.16
C LYS A 801 -38.58 -1.70 -23.47
N GLY A 802 -38.55 -2.20 -24.71
CA GLY A 802 -37.50 -3.12 -25.17
C GLY A 802 -36.13 -2.46 -25.17
N ILE A 803 -35.07 -3.27 -25.04
CA ILE A 803 -33.69 -2.80 -24.88
C ILE A 803 -33.08 -2.56 -26.26
N GLU A 804 -32.59 -1.36 -26.54
CA GLU A 804 -31.97 -1.06 -27.85
C GLU A 804 -30.52 -1.55 -27.92
N TYR A 805 -30.13 -2.14 -29.05
CA TYR A 805 -28.77 -2.59 -29.33
C TYR A 805 -28.44 -2.47 -30.83
N MET A 806 -27.15 -2.49 -31.18
CA MET A 806 -26.70 -2.35 -32.56
C MET A 806 -26.40 -3.72 -33.17
N ALA A 807 -26.95 -4.03 -34.34
CA ALA A 807 -26.66 -5.28 -35.04
C ALA A 807 -26.69 -5.15 -36.56
N MET A 808 -25.95 -6.02 -37.26
CA MET A 808 -25.97 -6.07 -38.74
C MET A 808 -27.40 -6.22 -39.29
N GLN A 809 -28.21 -7.08 -38.66
CA GLN A 809 -29.62 -7.24 -38.99
C GLN A 809 -30.47 -7.41 -37.72
N CYS A 810 -31.63 -6.76 -37.68
CA CYS A 810 -32.60 -6.94 -36.60
C CYS A 810 -33.41 -8.21 -36.82
N ARG A 811 -33.81 -8.85 -35.71
CA ARG A 811 -34.54 -10.12 -35.74
C ARG A 811 -36.03 -9.89 -35.57
N LYS A 812 -36.84 -10.54 -36.41
CA LYS A 812 -38.31 -10.48 -36.37
C LYS A 812 -38.87 -11.31 -35.21
N HIS A 813 -38.31 -12.51 -34.99
CA HIS A 813 -38.80 -13.47 -34.01
C HIS A 813 -37.94 -13.47 -32.75
N LYS A 814 -38.56 -13.57 -31.58
CA LYS A 814 -37.88 -13.50 -30.29
C LYS A 814 -38.45 -14.51 -29.31
N ALA A 815 -37.60 -15.04 -28.43
CA ALA A 815 -38.02 -15.79 -27.26
C ALA A 815 -37.08 -15.53 -26.09
N VAL A 816 -37.59 -15.70 -24.86
CA VAL A 816 -36.79 -15.56 -23.63
C VAL A 816 -36.40 -16.95 -23.15
N LEU A 817 -35.16 -17.12 -22.70
CA LEU A 817 -34.63 -18.43 -22.29
C LEU A 817 -35.48 -19.12 -21.20
N THR A 818 -36.09 -18.36 -20.29
CA THR A 818 -36.98 -18.86 -19.24
C THR A 818 -38.23 -19.55 -19.78
N ASP A 819 -38.68 -19.21 -20.98
CA ASP A 819 -39.84 -19.83 -21.64
C ASP A 819 -39.59 -21.32 -21.94
N PHE A 820 -38.33 -21.75 -21.91
CA PHE A 820 -37.89 -23.13 -22.15
C PHE A 820 -37.50 -23.86 -20.86
N GLY A 821 -37.93 -23.36 -19.70
CA GLY A 821 -37.71 -24.00 -18.39
C GLY A 821 -36.31 -23.81 -17.82
N ALA A 822 -35.56 -22.80 -18.32
CA ALA A 822 -34.27 -22.44 -17.75
C ALA A 822 -34.41 -21.79 -16.37
N VAL A 823 -33.44 -22.04 -15.49
CA VAL A 823 -33.39 -21.50 -14.11
C VAL A 823 -32.06 -20.76 -13.90
N GLY A 824 -32.16 -19.47 -13.55
CA GLY A 824 -31.02 -18.56 -13.39
C GLY A 824 -30.36 -18.57 -12.01
N ASP A 825 -30.28 -19.73 -11.35
CA ASP A 825 -29.80 -19.91 -9.97
C ASP A 825 -28.28 -20.15 -9.84
N GLY A 826 -27.58 -20.30 -10.98
CA GLY A 826 -26.16 -20.64 -11.07
C GLY A 826 -25.81 -22.09 -10.74
N LYS A 827 -26.80 -22.96 -10.52
CA LYS A 827 -26.63 -24.37 -10.13
C LYS A 827 -27.29 -25.35 -11.09
N THR A 828 -28.45 -24.99 -11.63
CA THR A 828 -29.22 -25.81 -12.55
C THR A 828 -28.56 -25.83 -13.93
N SER A 829 -28.28 -27.01 -14.49
CA SER A 829 -27.75 -27.13 -15.86
C SER A 829 -28.84 -26.78 -16.88
N ASN A 830 -28.67 -25.64 -17.56
CA ASN A 830 -29.58 -25.08 -18.55
C ASN A 830 -29.27 -25.56 -19.98
N THR A 831 -28.32 -26.50 -20.15
CA THR A 831 -27.87 -27.01 -21.45
C THR A 831 -29.04 -27.48 -22.33
N LYS A 832 -30.01 -28.17 -21.72
CA LYS A 832 -31.21 -28.63 -22.42
C LYS A 832 -32.10 -27.44 -22.84
N ALA A 833 -32.31 -26.48 -21.94
CA ALA A 833 -33.14 -25.30 -22.22
C ALA A 833 -32.57 -24.45 -23.38
N PHE A 834 -31.24 -24.23 -23.41
CA PHE A 834 -30.58 -23.56 -24.55
C PHE A 834 -30.81 -24.34 -25.86
N ARG A 835 -30.64 -25.67 -25.83
CA ARG A 835 -30.85 -26.52 -27.01
C ARG A 835 -32.30 -26.49 -27.51
N ASP A 836 -33.26 -26.61 -26.59
CA ASP A 836 -34.68 -26.59 -26.90
C ASP A 836 -35.13 -25.22 -27.44
N ALA A 837 -34.59 -24.13 -26.87
CA ALA A 837 -34.84 -22.77 -27.34
C ALA A 837 -34.34 -22.55 -28.77
N ILE A 838 -33.10 -22.95 -29.06
CA ILE A 838 -32.51 -22.81 -30.38
C ILE A 838 -33.29 -23.67 -31.39
N ALA A 839 -33.54 -24.94 -31.08
CA ALA A 839 -34.30 -25.84 -31.95
C ALA A 839 -35.72 -25.33 -32.27
N LYS A 840 -36.38 -24.66 -31.31
CA LYS A 840 -37.71 -24.05 -31.52
C LYS A 840 -37.67 -22.79 -32.39
N LEU A 841 -36.61 -22.00 -32.26
CA LEU A 841 -36.44 -20.75 -33.00
C LEU A 841 -35.96 -20.98 -34.43
N THR A 842 -35.05 -21.92 -34.68
CA THR A 842 -34.41 -22.14 -36.00
C THR A 842 -35.38 -22.23 -37.18
N PRO A 843 -36.55 -22.91 -37.12
CA PRO A 843 -37.50 -22.95 -38.25
C PRO A 843 -38.04 -21.57 -38.67
N GLN A 844 -38.04 -20.59 -37.76
CA GLN A 844 -38.50 -19.22 -38.01
C GLN A 844 -37.37 -18.31 -38.52
N ALA A 845 -36.12 -18.77 -38.53
CA ALA A 845 -34.95 -17.96 -38.90
C ALA A 845 -35.01 -17.46 -40.36
N ALA A 846 -35.65 -18.23 -41.25
CA ALA A 846 -35.87 -17.83 -42.65
C ALA A 846 -36.86 -16.66 -42.81
N ASP A 847 -37.72 -16.41 -41.81
CA ASP A 847 -38.69 -15.30 -41.80
C ASP A 847 -38.15 -14.12 -40.98
N GLY A 848 -37.05 -13.50 -41.44
CA GLY A 848 -36.50 -12.29 -40.82
C GLY A 848 -35.66 -12.50 -39.57
N GLY A 849 -35.11 -13.71 -39.38
CA GLY A 849 -34.18 -14.04 -38.30
C GLY A 849 -34.81 -14.17 -36.92
N VAL A 850 -34.06 -14.80 -36.02
CA VAL A 850 -34.51 -15.15 -34.67
C VAL A 850 -33.57 -14.63 -33.58
N GLN A 851 -34.11 -14.30 -32.41
CA GLN A 851 -33.38 -13.81 -31.26
C GLN A 851 -33.72 -14.63 -30.01
N LEU A 852 -32.70 -15.09 -29.30
CA LEU A 852 -32.83 -15.68 -27.98
C LEU A 852 -32.31 -14.68 -26.94
N ILE A 853 -33.18 -14.29 -26.02
CA ILE A 853 -32.88 -13.35 -24.93
C ILE A 853 -32.55 -14.16 -23.68
N VAL A 854 -31.34 -13.98 -23.14
CA VAL A 854 -30.92 -14.50 -21.84
C VAL A 854 -31.13 -13.40 -20.80
N PRO A 855 -32.17 -13.50 -19.95
CA PRO A 855 -32.52 -12.45 -19.00
C PRO A 855 -31.56 -12.42 -17.78
N PRO A 856 -31.64 -11.40 -16.90
CA PRO A 856 -30.78 -11.31 -15.72
C PRO A 856 -30.86 -12.57 -14.85
N GLY A 857 -29.72 -13.04 -14.35
CA GLY A 857 -29.60 -14.32 -13.64
C GLY A 857 -28.28 -15.05 -13.95
N ASN A 858 -28.03 -16.15 -13.24
CA ASN A 858 -26.84 -16.97 -13.41
C ASN A 858 -27.21 -18.29 -14.11
N TRP A 859 -26.75 -18.49 -15.34
CA TRP A 859 -27.20 -19.57 -16.23
C TRP A 859 -26.06 -20.58 -16.43
N LEU A 860 -25.99 -21.59 -15.55
CA LEU A 860 -25.03 -22.69 -15.71
C LEU A 860 -25.40 -23.53 -16.93
N THR A 861 -24.46 -23.74 -17.86
CA THR A 861 -24.69 -24.55 -19.07
C THR A 861 -23.39 -25.13 -19.61
N GLY A 862 -23.49 -26.30 -20.22
CA GLY A 862 -22.49 -26.88 -21.10
C GLY A 862 -22.54 -26.29 -22.51
N SER A 863 -21.84 -26.94 -23.44
CA SER A 863 -21.74 -26.51 -24.84
C SER A 863 -23.10 -26.50 -25.57
N PHE A 864 -23.35 -25.45 -26.34
CA PHE A 864 -24.51 -25.35 -27.23
C PHE A 864 -24.18 -24.67 -28.57
N ASN A 865 -24.96 -25.00 -29.59
CA ASN A 865 -24.68 -24.62 -30.98
C ASN A 865 -25.65 -23.56 -31.50
N LEU A 866 -25.12 -22.49 -32.10
CA LEU A 866 -25.92 -21.49 -32.80
C LEU A 866 -26.29 -21.92 -34.23
N THR A 867 -27.27 -21.25 -34.82
CA THR A 867 -27.71 -21.45 -36.22
C THR A 867 -27.63 -20.15 -37.01
N SER A 868 -27.83 -20.19 -38.33
CA SER A 868 -27.84 -18.98 -39.18
C SER A 868 -29.01 -18.05 -38.85
N HIS A 869 -28.86 -16.76 -39.18
CA HIS A 869 -29.84 -15.69 -38.92
C HIS A 869 -30.27 -15.59 -37.46
N PHE A 870 -29.32 -15.81 -36.55
CA PHE A 870 -29.57 -15.94 -35.12
C PHE A 870 -28.88 -14.83 -34.34
N THR A 871 -29.60 -14.26 -33.38
CA THR A 871 -29.04 -13.36 -32.36
C THR A 871 -29.13 -14.00 -30.97
N LEU A 872 -27.99 -14.25 -30.34
CA LEU A 872 -27.92 -14.52 -28.91
C LEU A 872 -27.76 -13.19 -28.18
N PHE A 873 -28.78 -12.78 -27.42
CA PHE A 873 -28.79 -11.51 -26.69
C PHE A 873 -28.64 -11.77 -25.18
N ILE A 874 -27.52 -11.39 -24.60
CA ILE A 874 -27.19 -11.57 -23.18
C ILE A 874 -27.46 -10.25 -22.44
N GLN A 875 -28.54 -10.20 -21.68
CA GLN A 875 -28.98 -8.96 -21.03
C GLN A 875 -28.01 -8.53 -19.91
N GLN A 876 -28.00 -7.23 -19.59
CA GLN A 876 -27.28 -6.72 -18.42
C GLN A 876 -27.74 -7.46 -17.15
N GLY A 877 -26.79 -7.90 -16.31
CA GLY A 877 -27.10 -8.70 -15.12
C GLY A 877 -27.33 -10.20 -15.40
N ALA A 878 -27.27 -10.63 -16.66
CA ALA A 878 -27.20 -12.04 -17.02
C ALA A 878 -25.73 -12.51 -17.04
N THR A 879 -25.45 -13.66 -16.45
CA THR A 879 -24.16 -14.34 -16.50
C THR A 879 -24.35 -15.76 -17.00
N ILE A 880 -23.85 -16.09 -18.20
CA ILE A 880 -23.73 -17.48 -18.64
C ILE A 880 -22.52 -18.09 -17.94
N LEU A 881 -22.73 -19.13 -17.14
CA LEU A 881 -21.68 -19.85 -16.43
C LEU A 881 -21.35 -21.12 -17.21
N ALA A 882 -20.12 -21.23 -17.70
CA ALA A 882 -19.64 -22.40 -18.40
C ALA A 882 -19.47 -23.57 -17.43
N SER A 883 -20.06 -24.71 -17.73
CA SER A 883 -19.93 -25.91 -16.91
C SER A 883 -18.48 -26.33 -16.71
N GLN A 884 -18.17 -26.87 -15.55
CA GLN A 884 -16.84 -27.43 -15.26
C GLN A 884 -16.79 -28.94 -15.57
N VAL A 885 -17.91 -29.51 -16.03
CA VAL A 885 -18.07 -30.93 -16.29
C VAL A 885 -17.65 -31.25 -17.73
N GLU A 886 -16.56 -32.02 -17.89
CA GLU A 886 -16.00 -32.38 -19.20
C GLU A 886 -17.01 -33.07 -20.14
N SER A 887 -17.91 -33.91 -19.62
CA SER A 887 -18.92 -34.60 -20.45
C SER A 887 -19.97 -33.67 -21.06
N GLU A 888 -20.08 -32.42 -20.58
CA GLU A 888 -20.97 -31.42 -21.16
C GLU A 888 -20.33 -30.66 -22.35
N TYR A 889 -19.08 -30.98 -22.70
CA TYR A 889 -18.38 -30.50 -23.88
C TYR A 889 -18.12 -31.66 -24.83
N PRO A 890 -18.84 -31.76 -25.96
CA PRO A 890 -18.61 -32.84 -26.92
C PRO A 890 -17.22 -32.72 -27.56
N MET A 891 -16.60 -33.86 -27.83
CA MET A 891 -15.38 -33.93 -28.63
C MET A 891 -15.70 -33.61 -30.08
N ILE A 892 -14.94 -32.68 -30.68
CA ILE A 892 -15.10 -32.30 -32.08
C ILE A 892 -13.84 -32.63 -32.89
N PRO A 893 -13.99 -32.85 -34.22
CA PRO A 893 -12.87 -33.14 -35.10
C PRO A 893 -11.81 -32.04 -35.09
N ARG A 894 -10.60 -32.44 -35.50
CA ARG A 894 -9.44 -31.57 -35.68
C ARG A 894 -9.76 -30.51 -36.74
N LEU A 895 -9.24 -29.29 -36.56
CA LEU A 895 -9.31 -28.27 -37.62
C LEU A 895 -8.43 -28.71 -38.80
N PRO A 896 -8.82 -28.49 -40.07
CA PRO A 896 -7.96 -28.87 -41.20
C PRO A 896 -6.56 -28.25 -41.16
N SER A 897 -6.43 -27.06 -40.58
CA SER A 897 -5.18 -26.35 -40.40
C SER A 897 -4.44 -26.67 -39.09
N TYR A 898 -4.95 -27.61 -38.26
CA TYR A 898 -4.36 -28.03 -36.98
C TYR A 898 -4.37 -29.56 -36.76
N GLY A 899 -3.36 -30.08 -36.06
CA GLY A 899 -3.11 -31.52 -35.95
C GLY A 899 -3.85 -32.27 -34.82
N ASP A 900 -4.59 -31.61 -33.92
CA ASP A 900 -5.02 -32.18 -32.62
C ASP A 900 -6.55 -32.23 -32.41
N ALA A 901 -7.01 -33.17 -31.56
CA ALA A 901 -8.41 -33.29 -31.15
C ALA A 901 -8.77 -32.25 -30.08
N ARG A 902 -10.06 -31.86 -29.99
CA ARG A 902 -10.48 -30.74 -29.12
C ARG A 902 -11.89 -30.89 -28.57
N PHE A 903 -12.12 -30.31 -27.39
CA PHE A 903 -13.47 -30.07 -26.89
C PHE A 903 -14.16 -28.97 -27.70
N ALA A 904 -15.48 -29.06 -27.86
CA ALA A 904 -16.29 -27.95 -28.35
C ALA A 904 -16.18 -26.73 -27.42
N SER A 905 -16.34 -25.54 -27.97
CA SER A 905 -16.49 -24.32 -27.18
C SER A 905 -17.82 -24.30 -26.43
N LEU A 906 -17.94 -23.42 -25.42
CA LEU A 906 -19.21 -23.17 -24.74
C LEU A 906 -20.29 -22.71 -25.73
N ILE A 907 -19.96 -21.72 -26.56
CA ILE A 907 -20.79 -21.23 -27.66
C ILE A 907 -20.11 -21.63 -28.96
N TYR A 908 -20.72 -22.55 -29.69
CA TYR A 908 -20.17 -23.11 -30.91
C TYR A 908 -21.06 -22.81 -32.12
N GLY A 909 -20.47 -22.72 -33.30
CA GLY A 909 -21.22 -22.57 -34.56
C GLY A 909 -20.36 -22.91 -35.76
N THR A 910 -20.93 -23.55 -36.79
CA THR A 910 -20.19 -23.85 -38.02
C THR A 910 -21.07 -23.73 -39.26
N ASN A 911 -20.51 -23.25 -40.37
CA ASN A 911 -21.23 -23.01 -41.63
C ASN A 911 -22.44 -22.08 -41.48
N LEU A 912 -22.27 -21.02 -40.68
CA LEU A 912 -23.36 -20.09 -40.36
C LEU A 912 -23.31 -18.85 -41.24
N THR A 913 -24.47 -18.23 -41.42
CA THR A 913 -24.59 -16.93 -42.07
C THR A 913 -25.36 -15.99 -41.17
N ASP A 914 -24.88 -14.75 -41.02
CA ASP A 914 -25.56 -13.69 -40.29
C ASP A 914 -25.86 -14.10 -38.83
N VAL A 915 -24.81 -14.12 -38.02
CA VAL A 915 -24.85 -14.52 -36.61
C VAL A 915 -24.41 -13.36 -35.74
N VAL A 916 -25.18 -13.08 -34.70
CA VAL A 916 -24.92 -11.99 -33.76
C VAL A 916 -24.88 -12.56 -32.34
N ILE A 917 -23.76 -12.39 -31.64
CA ILE A 917 -23.66 -12.61 -30.20
C ILE A 917 -23.48 -11.25 -29.57
N THR A 918 -24.51 -10.77 -28.88
CA THR A 918 -24.50 -9.41 -28.34
C THR A 918 -25.22 -9.32 -27.01
N GLY A 919 -25.25 -8.13 -26.43
CA GLY A 919 -25.90 -7.89 -25.16
C GLY A 919 -25.93 -6.42 -24.81
N ASN A 920 -26.36 -6.12 -23.59
CA ASN A 920 -26.16 -4.81 -22.97
C ASN A 920 -25.18 -4.96 -21.82
N LYS A 921 -23.95 -5.38 -22.11
CA LYS A 921 -22.91 -5.73 -21.12
C LYS A 921 -23.27 -6.97 -20.29
N GLY A 922 -23.95 -7.95 -20.90
CA GLY A 922 -24.10 -9.30 -20.32
C GLY A 922 -22.75 -10.01 -20.20
N THR A 923 -22.64 -11.00 -19.32
CA THR A 923 -21.36 -11.66 -19.00
C THR A 923 -21.37 -13.14 -19.41
N ILE A 924 -20.26 -13.60 -19.98
CA ILE A 924 -19.96 -15.02 -20.14
C ILE A 924 -18.75 -15.34 -19.26
N ASN A 925 -18.95 -16.22 -18.28
CA ASN A 925 -17.91 -16.65 -17.35
C ASN A 925 -17.54 -18.11 -17.64
N GLY A 926 -16.27 -18.33 -17.97
CA GLY A 926 -15.72 -19.63 -18.32
C GLY A 926 -15.46 -20.58 -17.14
N GLN A 927 -15.47 -20.07 -15.92
CA GLN A 927 -15.14 -20.81 -14.70
C GLN A 927 -13.84 -21.64 -14.84
N GLY A 928 -12.82 -21.05 -15.48
CA GLY A 928 -11.63 -21.73 -15.98
C GLY A 928 -10.69 -22.33 -14.93
N LYS A 929 -10.82 -21.96 -13.65
CA LYS A 929 -9.89 -22.36 -12.59
C LYS A 929 -9.64 -23.87 -12.51
N SER A 930 -10.68 -24.70 -12.57
CA SER A 930 -10.55 -26.16 -12.53
C SER A 930 -9.76 -26.69 -13.74
N TRP A 931 -10.03 -26.13 -14.92
CA TRP A 931 -9.34 -26.45 -16.16
C TRP A 931 -7.86 -26.07 -16.13
N TRP A 932 -7.53 -24.89 -15.58
CA TRP A 932 -6.15 -24.43 -15.44
C TRP A 932 -5.35 -25.29 -14.46
N LEU A 933 -5.94 -25.66 -13.33
CA LEU A 933 -5.31 -26.55 -12.34
C LEU A 933 -5.00 -27.92 -12.95
N LYS A 934 -5.95 -28.51 -13.67
CA LYS A 934 -5.75 -29.80 -14.34
C LYS A 934 -4.76 -29.72 -15.50
N TYR A 935 -4.68 -28.59 -16.21
CA TYR A 935 -3.64 -28.37 -17.22
C TYR A 935 -2.23 -28.29 -16.60
N ARG A 936 -2.06 -27.51 -15.53
CA ARG A 936 -0.77 -27.37 -14.82
C ARG A 936 -0.28 -28.69 -14.21
N SER A 937 -1.18 -29.62 -13.86
CA SER A 937 -0.83 -30.96 -13.39
C SER A 937 -0.51 -31.97 -14.50
N GLY A 938 -0.38 -31.52 -15.76
CA GLY A 938 -0.07 -32.36 -16.91
C GLY A 938 -1.27 -33.04 -17.55
N GLY A 939 -2.50 -32.63 -17.21
CA GLY A 939 -3.70 -33.00 -17.94
C GLY A 939 -3.79 -32.29 -19.30
N PHE A 940 -4.62 -32.82 -20.21
CA PHE A 940 -4.90 -32.22 -21.53
C PHE A 940 -3.71 -32.19 -22.52
N ASN A 941 -2.67 -33.01 -22.32
CA ASN A 941 -1.51 -33.08 -23.23
C ASN A 941 -1.83 -33.51 -24.68
N LEU A 942 -3.00 -34.11 -24.93
CA LEU A 942 -3.41 -34.64 -26.23
C LEU A 942 -4.73 -34.04 -26.76
N ILE A 943 -5.39 -33.18 -25.97
CA ILE A 943 -6.72 -32.62 -26.26
C ILE A 943 -6.77 -31.19 -25.73
N SER A 944 -7.21 -30.21 -26.54
CA SER A 944 -7.33 -28.83 -26.06
C SER A 944 -8.54 -28.63 -25.13
N ARG A 945 -8.38 -27.77 -24.12
CA ARG A 945 -9.45 -27.30 -23.22
C ARG A 945 -10.56 -26.58 -24.00
N PRO A 946 -11.81 -26.51 -23.47
CA PRO A 946 -12.89 -25.75 -24.10
C PRO A 946 -12.58 -24.25 -24.23
N LEU A 947 -13.04 -23.64 -25.33
CA LEU A 947 -13.01 -22.19 -25.56
C LEU A 947 -14.35 -21.56 -25.14
N LEU A 948 -14.43 -20.23 -25.01
CA LEU A 948 -15.73 -19.57 -24.78
C LEU A 948 -16.56 -19.49 -26.06
N ILE A 949 -16.05 -18.84 -27.10
CA ILE A 949 -16.78 -18.62 -28.36
C ILE A 949 -15.94 -19.10 -29.53
N GLU A 950 -16.49 -20.02 -30.31
CA GLU A 950 -15.88 -20.48 -31.56
C GLU A 950 -16.90 -20.56 -32.68
N ILE A 951 -16.62 -19.84 -33.77
CA ILE A 951 -17.47 -19.78 -34.96
C ILE A 951 -16.61 -20.15 -36.17
N LEU A 952 -17.01 -21.19 -36.91
CA LEU A 952 -16.24 -21.75 -38.01
C LEU A 952 -16.94 -21.60 -39.35
N TYR A 953 -16.18 -21.40 -40.44
CA TYR A 953 -16.69 -21.43 -41.82
C TYR A 953 -17.91 -20.53 -42.04
N SER A 954 -17.96 -19.38 -41.37
CA SER A 954 -19.17 -18.55 -41.30
C SER A 954 -18.98 -17.19 -41.93
N GLU A 955 -20.08 -16.57 -42.37
CA GLU A 955 -20.08 -15.26 -43.01
C GLU A 955 -21.01 -14.29 -42.28
N ASN A 956 -20.60 -13.03 -42.15
CA ASN A 956 -21.32 -11.97 -41.43
C ASN A 956 -21.50 -12.34 -39.95
N VAL A 957 -20.40 -12.34 -39.20
CA VAL A 957 -20.37 -12.69 -37.77
C VAL A 957 -20.13 -11.43 -36.96
N GLN A 958 -21.03 -11.13 -36.00
CA GLN A 958 -20.87 -10.03 -35.07
C GLN A 958 -20.81 -10.54 -33.63
N ILE A 959 -19.78 -10.13 -32.89
CA ILE A 959 -19.65 -10.34 -31.45
C ILE A 959 -19.48 -8.97 -30.81
N SER A 960 -20.45 -8.48 -30.05
CA SER A 960 -20.36 -7.12 -29.49
C SER A 960 -21.01 -6.94 -28.13
N ASP A 961 -20.60 -5.91 -27.37
CA ASP A 961 -21.32 -5.41 -26.19
C ASP A 961 -21.50 -6.45 -25.05
N ILE A 962 -20.50 -7.32 -24.86
CA ILE A 962 -20.48 -8.36 -23.81
C ILE A 962 -19.15 -8.37 -23.05
N ASN A 963 -19.18 -8.93 -21.83
CA ASN A 963 -18.01 -9.18 -21.00
C ASN A 963 -17.66 -10.69 -21.02
N LEU A 964 -16.39 -11.02 -21.14
CA LEU A 964 -15.86 -12.39 -21.06
C LEU A 964 -14.89 -12.49 -19.89
N ILE A 965 -15.10 -13.44 -18.98
CA ILE A 965 -14.23 -13.64 -17.82
C ILE A 965 -13.86 -15.10 -17.61
N ASP A 966 -12.69 -15.35 -17.02
CA ASP A 966 -12.24 -16.67 -16.56
C ASP A 966 -12.36 -17.80 -17.60
N SER A 967 -12.00 -17.54 -18.86
CA SER A 967 -12.06 -18.57 -19.92
C SER A 967 -11.19 -19.80 -19.60
N PRO A 968 -11.65 -21.03 -19.85
CA PRO A 968 -10.81 -22.22 -19.67
C PRO A 968 -9.60 -22.23 -20.60
N MET A 969 -9.68 -21.58 -21.77
CA MET A 969 -8.61 -21.39 -22.76
C MET A 969 -8.83 -20.08 -23.52
N TRP A 970 -8.76 -20.05 -24.85
CA TRP A 970 -9.00 -18.84 -25.66
C TRP A 970 -10.44 -18.33 -25.53
N ASN A 971 -10.62 -17.02 -25.61
CA ASN A 971 -11.93 -16.39 -25.41
C ASN A 971 -12.75 -16.34 -26.71
N ILE A 972 -12.28 -15.65 -27.76
CA ILE A 972 -13.00 -15.50 -29.03
C ILE A 972 -12.16 -16.07 -30.18
N HIS A 973 -12.67 -17.08 -30.88
CA HIS A 973 -11.96 -17.78 -31.96
C HIS A 973 -12.81 -17.94 -33.23
N PRO A 974 -12.92 -16.91 -34.08
CA PRO A 974 -13.48 -17.07 -35.42
C PRO A 974 -12.46 -17.75 -36.34
N VAL A 975 -12.87 -18.81 -37.03
CA VAL A 975 -11.99 -19.64 -37.88
C VAL A 975 -12.59 -19.78 -39.28
N TYR A 976 -11.83 -19.44 -40.31
CA TYR A 976 -12.30 -19.47 -41.72
C TYR A 976 -13.53 -18.59 -41.98
N CYS A 977 -13.68 -17.52 -41.22
CA CYS A 977 -14.83 -16.64 -41.30
C CYS A 977 -14.59 -15.45 -42.23
N LYS A 978 -15.68 -14.90 -42.76
CA LYS A 978 -15.69 -13.69 -43.62
C LYS A 978 -16.61 -12.63 -43.04
N ASN A 979 -16.22 -11.36 -43.16
CA ASN A 979 -16.99 -10.21 -42.66
C ASN A 979 -17.29 -10.34 -41.16
N VAL A 980 -16.23 -10.26 -40.36
CA VAL A 980 -16.30 -10.46 -38.91
C VAL A 980 -16.18 -9.11 -38.19
N ILE A 981 -17.11 -8.81 -37.28
CA ILE A 981 -17.10 -7.61 -36.43
C ILE A 981 -17.00 -8.05 -34.97
N ILE A 982 -15.93 -7.66 -34.30
CA ILE A 982 -15.75 -7.84 -32.86
C ILE A 982 -15.61 -6.43 -32.25
N LYS A 983 -16.61 -6.01 -31.48
CA LYS A 983 -16.71 -4.60 -31.07
C LYS A 983 -17.18 -4.41 -29.65
N ASN A 984 -16.58 -3.47 -28.91
CA ASN A 984 -17.00 -3.12 -27.55
C ASN A 984 -17.01 -4.33 -26.60
N ILE A 985 -15.90 -5.09 -26.60
CA ILE A 985 -15.73 -6.29 -25.77
C ILE A 985 -14.80 -5.98 -24.61
N LYS A 986 -15.15 -6.45 -23.41
CA LYS A 986 -14.25 -6.51 -22.27
C LYS A 986 -13.90 -7.96 -21.96
N ILE A 987 -12.61 -8.29 -21.99
CA ILE A 987 -12.07 -9.60 -21.60
C ILE A 987 -11.24 -9.42 -20.33
N ASP A 988 -11.53 -10.23 -19.31
CA ASP A 988 -10.81 -10.22 -18.03
C ASP A 988 -10.45 -11.65 -17.62
N ALA A 989 -9.25 -12.07 -17.97
CA ALA A 989 -8.66 -13.33 -17.52
C ALA A 989 -7.53 -13.03 -16.51
N PRO A 990 -7.38 -13.81 -15.43
CA PRO A 990 -6.26 -13.68 -14.50
C PRO A 990 -4.92 -13.70 -15.23
N ILE A 991 -4.00 -12.80 -14.88
CA ILE A 991 -2.71 -12.66 -15.58
C ILE A 991 -1.80 -13.90 -15.50
N ASP A 992 -2.06 -14.82 -14.56
CA ASP A 992 -1.34 -16.09 -14.43
C ASP A 992 -2.06 -17.26 -15.14
N SER A 993 -3.23 -17.02 -15.73
CA SER A 993 -4.04 -18.08 -16.35
C SER A 993 -3.40 -18.58 -17.66
N PRO A 994 -3.23 -19.92 -17.84
CA PRO A 994 -2.47 -20.44 -18.96
C PRO A 994 -3.30 -20.51 -20.27
N ASN A 995 -2.75 -19.99 -21.37
CA ASN A 995 -3.31 -20.02 -22.73
C ASN A 995 -4.70 -19.42 -22.86
N THR A 996 -4.92 -18.26 -22.24
CA THR A 996 -6.21 -17.55 -22.25
C THR A 996 -6.22 -16.40 -23.24
N ASP A 997 -5.72 -16.61 -24.47
CA ASP A 997 -5.71 -15.58 -25.51
C ASP A 997 -7.05 -14.87 -25.63
N GLY A 998 -7.02 -13.55 -25.88
CA GLY A 998 -8.23 -12.74 -25.96
C GLY A 998 -9.01 -12.98 -27.25
N ILE A 999 -8.53 -12.43 -28.37
CA ILE A 999 -9.23 -12.53 -29.66
C ILE A 999 -8.30 -13.14 -30.70
N ASN A 1000 -8.75 -14.24 -31.31
CA ASN A 1000 -7.94 -15.09 -32.17
C ASN A 1000 -8.56 -15.17 -33.57
N PRO A 1001 -8.40 -14.15 -34.44
CA PRO A 1001 -8.82 -14.27 -35.82
C PRO A 1001 -7.91 -15.27 -36.55
N ASP A 1002 -8.48 -16.41 -36.95
CA ASP A 1002 -7.77 -17.51 -37.61
C ASP A 1002 -8.31 -17.77 -39.01
N SER A 1003 -7.43 -17.67 -40.01
CA SER A 1003 -7.75 -17.77 -41.44
C SER A 1003 -8.99 -16.94 -41.85
N CYS A 1004 -9.17 -15.75 -41.23
CA CYS A 1004 -10.34 -14.89 -41.42
C CYS A 1004 -10.09 -13.81 -42.49
N THR A 1005 -11.12 -13.43 -43.24
CA THR A 1005 -11.05 -12.33 -44.22
C THR A 1005 -12.01 -11.20 -43.86
N ASN A 1006 -11.56 -9.96 -44.03
CA ASN A 1006 -12.38 -8.75 -43.84
C ASN A 1006 -12.94 -8.66 -42.40
N THR A 1007 -12.02 -8.49 -41.44
CA THR A 1007 -12.30 -8.55 -40.00
C THR A 1007 -12.03 -7.20 -39.32
N LEU A 1008 -12.94 -6.77 -38.45
CA LEU A 1008 -12.82 -5.58 -37.62
C LEU A 1008 -12.79 -5.97 -36.14
N ILE A 1009 -11.74 -5.56 -35.42
CA ILE A 1009 -11.65 -5.60 -33.96
C ILE A 1009 -11.57 -4.16 -33.47
N GLU A 1010 -12.57 -3.72 -32.72
CA GLU A 1010 -12.73 -2.30 -32.38
C GLU A 1010 -13.22 -2.08 -30.94
N ASP A 1011 -12.74 -1.04 -30.26
CA ASP A 1011 -13.23 -0.63 -28.94
C ASP A 1011 -13.13 -1.74 -27.88
N CYS A 1012 -12.04 -2.51 -27.88
CA CYS A 1012 -11.88 -3.66 -26.99
C CYS A 1012 -10.90 -3.38 -25.85
N SER A 1013 -11.19 -3.95 -24.67
CA SER A 1013 -10.29 -3.94 -23.50
C SER A 1013 -10.02 -5.38 -23.07
N VAL A 1014 -8.75 -5.78 -23.09
CA VAL A 1014 -8.34 -7.19 -22.89
C VAL A 1014 -7.28 -7.27 -21.78
N THR A 1015 -7.61 -7.96 -20.70
CA THR A 1015 -6.62 -8.47 -19.73
C THR A 1015 -6.50 -9.97 -19.93
N SER A 1016 -5.28 -10.45 -20.16
CA SER A 1016 -5.02 -11.84 -20.53
C SER A 1016 -3.79 -12.39 -19.82
N GLY A 1017 -3.82 -13.68 -19.45
CA GLY A 1017 -2.62 -14.42 -19.05
C GLY A 1017 -1.74 -14.88 -20.21
N ASP A 1018 -2.18 -14.67 -21.46
CA ASP A 1018 -1.39 -14.91 -22.68
C ASP A 1018 -1.59 -13.74 -23.68
N ASP A 1019 -1.54 -13.96 -25.00
CA ASP A 1019 -1.65 -12.88 -26.00
C ASP A 1019 -3.03 -12.18 -25.96
N CYS A 1020 -3.10 -10.84 -26.00
CA CYS A 1020 -4.39 -10.14 -26.02
C CYS A 1020 -5.13 -10.33 -27.36
N ILE A 1021 -4.41 -10.17 -28.48
CA ILE A 1021 -4.88 -10.52 -29.82
C ILE A 1021 -3.87 -11.49 -30.42
N ALA A 1022 -4.32 -12.63 -30.94
CA ALA A 1022 -3.46 -13.63 -31.59
C ALA A 1022 -3.94 -13.90 -33.02
N VAL A 1023 -3.26 -13.29 -34.00
CA VAL A 1023 -3.58 -13.46 -35.43
C VAL A 1023 -2.95 -14.75 -35.95
N LYS A 1024 -3.79 -15.65 -36.49
CA LYS A 1024 -3.40 -17.00 -36.90
C LYS A 1024 -3.90 -17.34 -38.31
N SER A 1025 -3.33 -18.38 -38.91
CA SER A 1025 -3.75 -18.99 -40.17
C SER A 1025 -3.27 -20.43 -40.31
N GLY A 1026 -3.26 -21.18 -39.21
CA GLY A 1026 -2.88 -22.60 -39.20
C GLY A 1026 -1.39 -22.90 -39.00
N ILE A 1027 -1.10 -24.16 -38.68
CA ILE A 1027 0.24 -24.63 -38.27
C ILE A 1027 0.91 -25.49 -39.35
N ASP A 1028 2.12 -25.11 -39.72
CA ASP A 1028 3.12 -25.83 -40.52
C ASP A 1028 2.50 -26.49 -41.76
N GLN A 1029 2.76 -27.78 -42.00
CA GLN A 1029 2.27 -28.51 -43.17
C GLN A 1029 0.73 -28.50 -43.28
N TYR A 1030 0.01 -28.44 -42.16
CA TYR A 1030 -1.46 -28.40 -42.17
C TYR A 1030 -1.96 -27.03 -42.63
N GLY A 1031 -1.35 -25.95 -42.14
CA GLY A 1031 -1.64 -24.59 -42.60
C GLY A 1031 -1.21 -24.36 -44.04
N ILE A 1032 -0.04 -24.87 -44.45
CA ILE A 1032 0.44 -24.82 -45.84
C ILE A 1032 -0.52 -25.56 -46.77
N ALA A 1033 -0.99 -26.75 -46.39
CA ALA A 1033 -1.93 -27.54 -47.19
C ALA A 1033 -3.30 -26.87 -47.29
N THR A 1034 -3.76 -26.24 -46.20
CA THR A 1034 -5.04 -25.52 -46.17
C THR A 1034 -4.98 -24.22 -46.98
N ALA A 1035 -3.86 -23.49 -46.90
CA ALA A 1035 -3.56 -22.28 -47.67
C ALA A 1035 -4.63 -21.18 -47.60
N ILE A 1036 -5.33 -21.03 -46.47
CA ILE A 1036 -6.29 -19.95 -46.23
C ILE A 1036 -5.64 -18.90 -45.33
N PRO A 1037 -5.37 -17.68 -45.83
CA PRO A 1037 -4.72 -16.65 -45.03
C PRO A 1037 -5.71 -15.91 -44.13
N THR A 1038 -5.19 -15.32 -43.04
CA THR A 1038 -5.86 -14.19 -42.40
C THR A 1038 -5.49 -12.92 -43.16
N GLN A 1039 -6.50 -12.21 -43.67
CA GLN A 1039 -6.27 -11.03 -44.51
C GLN A 1039 -7.33 -9.94 -44.32
N GLN A 1040 -6.97 -8.69 -44.60
CA GLN A 1040 -7.87 -7.54 -44.47
C GLN A 1040 -8.40 -7.43 -43.02
N LEU A 1041 -7.48 -7.28 -42.07
CA LEU A 1041 -7.77 -7.21 -40.64
C LEU A 1041 -7.51 -5.80 -40.12
N SER A 1042 -8.54 -5.15 -39.58
CA SER A 1042 -8.45 -3.85 -38.90
C SER A 1042 -8.56 -4.02 -37.39
N ILE A 1043 -7.55 -3.61 -36.63
CA ILE A 1043 -7.56 -3.57 -35.16
C ILE A 1043 -7.44 -2.11 -34.73
N ARG A 1044 -8.43 -1.59 -33.99
CA ARG A 1044 -8.33 -0.21 -33.50
C ARG A 1044 -9.00 0.07 -32.16
N ARG A 1045 -8.48 1.07 -31.44
CA ARG A 1045 -8.97 1.46 -30.09
C ARG A 1045 -8.96 0.26 -29.14
N LEU A 1046 -7.78 -0.35 -29.03
CA LEU A 1046 -7.53 -1.52 -28.19
C LEU A 1046 -6.78 -1.10 -26.91
N THR A 1047 -7.26 -1.52 -25.75
CA THR A 1047 -6.50 -1.47 -24.50
C THR A 1047 -6.11 -2.89 -24.08
N CYS A 1048 -4.84 -3.13 -23.76
CA CYS A 1048 -4.37 -4.45 -23.39
C CYS A 1048 -3.44 -4.46 -22.17
N VAL A 1049 -3.59 -5.50 -21.35
CA VAL A 1049 -2.70 -5.88 -20.25
C VAL A 1049 -2.36 -7.37 -20.39
N SER A 1050 -1.08 -7.68 -20.65
CA SER A 1050 -0.55 -9.06 -20.73
C SER A 1050 0.92 -9.11 -20.27
N PRO A 1051 1.18 -9.23 -18.95
CA PRO A 1051 2.51 -9.07 -18.36
C PRO A 1051 3.58 -9.99 -18.95
N ASP A 1052 3.19 -11.22 -19.29
CA ASP A 1052 4.08 -12.26 -19.77
C ASP A 1052 3.94 -12.57 -21.27
N SER A 1053 3.04 -11.88 -22.00
CA SER A 1053 2.79 -12.14 -23.42
C SER A 1053 2.60 -10.89 -24.29
N ALA A 1054 2.07 -11.05 -25.51
CA ALA A 1054 1.96 -9.94 -26.47
C ALA A 1054 0.67 -9.14 -26.31
N GLY A 1055 0.76 -7.84 -26.63
CA GLY A 1055 -0.42 -7.06 -26.97
C GLY A 1055 -1.07 -7.59 -28.25
N ILE A 1056 -0.28 -7.72 -29.30
CA ILE A 1056 -0.72 -8.32 -30.57
C ILE A 1056 0.34 -9.30 -31.03
N ALA A 1057 0.01 -10.58 -30.99
CA ALA A 1057 0.81 -11.64 -31.56
C ALA A 1057 0.35 -11.96 -32.99
N ILE A 1058 1.33 -12.17 -33.86
CA ILE A 1058 1.13 -12.59 -35.25
C ILE A 1058 1.96 -13.87 -35.43
N GLY A 1059 1.27 -15.00 -35.62
CA GLY A 1059 1.84 -16.35 -35.42
C GLY A 1059 1.65 -16.84 -33.97
N SER A 1060 2.13 -18.00 -33.56
CA SER A 1060 3.04 -18.96 -34.17
C SER A 1060 2.46 -19.79 -35.32
N GLU A 1061 1.15 -19.87 -35.42
CA GLU A 1061 0.42 -20.63 -36.43
C GLU A 1061 0.06 -19.70 -37.58
N MET A 1062 1.01 -19.45 -38.49
CA MET A 1062 0.90 -18.47 -39.59
C MET A 1062 0.98 -19.08 -40.99
N SER A 1063 0.93 -20.40 -41.09
CA SER A 1063 1.38 -21.16 -42.25
C SER A 1063 0.47 -21.06 -43.48
N GLY A 1064 -0.82 -20.71 -43.29
CA GLY A 1064 -1.74 -20.34 -44.37
C GLY A 1064 -1.52 -18.92 -44.90
N GLY A 1065 -0.71 -18.11 -44.22
CA GLY A 1065 -0.38 -16.73 -44.57
C GLY A 1065 -1.15 -15.69 -43.74
N ILE A 1066 -0.53 -14.55 -43.48
CA ILE A 1066 -1.13 -13.39 -42.81
C ILE A 1066 -0.75 -12.14 -43.63
N LYS A 1067 -1.74 -11.35 -44.07
CA LYS A 1067 -1.46 -10.11 -44.81
C LYS A 1067 -2.48 -9.00 -44.65
N ASP A 1068 -2.10 -7.76 -44.94
CA ASP A 1068 -2.97 -6.57 -44.86
C ASP A 1068 -3.62 -6.46 -43.47
N VAL A 1069 -2.78 -6.34 -42.45
CA VAL A 1069 -3.18 -6.14 -41.06
C VAL A 1069 -2.90 -4.69 -40.69
N ARG A 1070 -3.96 -3.94 -40.38
CA ARG A 1070 -3.93 -2.50 -40.07
C ARG A 1070 -4.26 -2.31 -38.61
N ILE A 1071 -3.35 -1.72 -37.86
CA ILE A 1071 -3.43 -1.57 -36.41
C ILE A 1071 -3.28 -0.10 -36.04
N GLU A 1072 -4.25 0.47 -35.34
CA GLU A 1072 -4.16 1.87 -34.91
C GLU A 1072 -4.82 2.16 -33.56
N ASP A 1073 -4.35 3.19 -32.86
CA ASP A 1073 -4.92 3.64 -31.59
C ASP A 1073 -4.90 2.53 -30.52
N VAL A 1074 -3.70 2.07 -30.17
CA VAL A 1074 -3.50 0.97 -29.22
C VAL A 1074 -2.84 1.48 -27.95
N THR A 1075 -3.41 1.12 -26.80
CA THR A 1075 -2.84 1.40 -25.47
C THR A 1075 -2.42 0.08 -24.81
N LEU A 1076 -1.12 -0.05 -24.52
CA LEU A 1076 -0.57 -1.24 -23.85
C LEU A 1076 -0.02 -0.86 -22.48
N ILE A 1077 -0.44 -1.58 -21.45
CA ILE A 1077 -0.03 -1.32 -20.06
C ILE A 1077 0.48 -2.63 -19.48
N ASN A 1078 1.66 -2.61 -18.85
CA ASN A 1078 2.26 -3.79 -18.22
C ASN A 1078 2.23 -5.01 -19.16
N THR A 1079 2.74 -4.84 -20.38
CA THR A 1079 2.67 -5.86 -21.43
C THR A 1079 4.08 -6.27 -21.87
N GLN A 1080 4.33 -7.56 -22.07
CA GLN A 1080 5.68 -8.03 -22.35
C GLN A 1080 6.21 -7.51 -23.69
N SER A 1081 5.39 -7.53 -24.74
CA SER A 1081 5.76 -7.05 -26.07
C SER A 1081 4.58 -6.41 -26.80
N ALA A 1082 4.81 -5.33 -27.56
CA ALA A 1082 3.72 -4.68 -28.27
C ALA A 1082 3.21 -5.50 -29.46
N ILE A 1083 3.99 -5.55 -30.54
CA ILE A 1083 3.74 -6.44 -31.68
C ILE A 1083 4.79 -7.53 -31.66
N ARG A 1084 4.31 -8.78 -31.67
CA ARG A 1084 5.14 -9.99 -31.57
C ARG A 1084 4.95 -10.87 -32.80
N ILE A 1085 5.97 -11.01 -33.63
CA ILE A 1085 5.94 -11.92 -34.78
C ILE A 1085 6.70 -13.22 -34.45
N LYS A 1086 6.00 -14.35 -34.44
CA LYS A 1086 6.53 -15.67 -34.06
C LYS A 1086 6.58 -16.58 -35.29
N THR A 1087 7.77 -17.02 -35.70
CA THR A 1087 7.94 -18.02 -36.76
C THR A 1087 9.21 -18.85 -36.59
N ALA A 1088 9.40 -19.84 -37.46
CA ALA A 1088 10.52 -20.77 -37.49
C ALA A 1088 10.70 -21.40 -38.87
N ILE A 1089 11.89 -21.94 -39.13
CA ILE A 1089 12.11 -22.86 -40.26
C ILE A 1089 11.14 -24.04 -40.11
N GLY A 1090 10.36 -24.29 -41.15
CA GLY A 1090 9.33 -25.32 -41.22
C GLY A 1090 7.89 -24.82 -41.14
N ARG A 1091 7.70 -23.54 -40.79
CA ARG A 1091 6.39 -22.88 -40.77
C ARG A 1091 5.86 -22.61 -42.18
N GLY A 1092 6.73 -22.29 -43.14
CA GLY A 1092 6.31 -21.82 -44.47
C GLY A 1092 5.42 -20.58 -44.42
N GLY A 1093 4.60 -20.38 -45.46
CA GLY A 1093 3.64 -19.28 -45.51
C GLY A 1093 4.30 -17.89 -45.53
N TYR A 1094 3.58 -16.87 -45.07
CA TYR A 1094 4.06 -15.49 -45.05
C TYR A 1094 3.40 -14.63 -43.98
N VAL A 1095 4.11 -13.64 -43.44
CA VAL A 1095 3.55 -12.48 -42.73
C VAL A 1095 4.01 -11.25 -43.49
N LYS A 1096 3.08 -10.58 -44.16
CA LYS A 1096 3.41 -9.39 -44.95
C LYS A 1096 2.38 -8.28 -44.87
N ASP A 1097 2.78 -7.06 -45.18
CA ASP A 1097 1.88 -5.91 -45.22
C ASP A 1097 1.20 -5.68 -43.86
N ILE A 1098 2.04 -5.53 -42.83
CA ILE A 1098 1.61 -5.22 -41.46
C ILE A 1098 1.85 -3.73 -41.22
N PHE A 1099 0.81 -3.00 -40.86
CA PHE A 1099 0.82 -1.56 -40.69
C PHE A 1099 0.33 -1.19 -39.30
N ALA A 1100 1.17 -0.57 -38.48
CA ALA A 1100 0.86 -0.22 -37.11
C ALA A 1100 1.15 1.25 -36.83
N ARG A 1101 0.17 1.99 -36.28
CA ARG A 1101 0.37 3.40 -35.89
C ARG A 1101 -0.32 3.82 -34.59
N ARG A 1102 0.14 4.92 -33.99
CA ARG A 1102 -0.48 5.53 -32.80
C ARG A 1102 -0.59 4.53 -31.64
N PHE A 1103 0.56 4.07 -31.17
CA PHE A 1103 0.68 3.23 -29.98
C PHE A 1103 1.14 4.06 -28.79
N THR A 1104 0.47 3.88 -27.66
CA THR A 1104 0.88 4.40 -26.36
C THR A 1104 1.18 3.23 -25.44
N MET A 1105 2.41 3.10 -24.98
CA MET A 1105 2.87 1.91 -24.26
C MET A 1105 3.48 2.28 -22.92
N LYS A 1106 3.15 1.55 -21.86
CA LYS A 1106 3.67 1.80 -20.51
C LYS A 1106 4.14 0.51 -19.85
N ASN A 1107 5.31 0.56 -19.23
CA ASN A 1107 5.93 -0.56 -18.52
C ASN A 1107 6.13 -1.78 -19.42
N MET A 1108 6.91 -1.60 -20.49
CA MET A 1108 7.13 -2.63 -21.50
C MET A 1108 8.45 -3.36 -21.26
N LYS A 1109 8.45 -4.69 -21.43
CA LYS A 1109 9.71 -5.43 -21.50
C LYS A 1109 10.37 -5.27 -22.88
N TYR A 1110 9.61 -5.48 -23.95
CA TYR A 1110 9.99 -5.27 -25.34
C TYR A 1110 8.98 -4.34 -26.01
N VAL A 1111 9.43 -3.41 -26.87
CA VAL A 1111 8.48 -2.70 -27.75
C VAL A 1111 8.27 -3.53 -29.01
N PHE A 1112 9.34 -3.88 -29.70
CA PHE A 1112 9.29 -4.73 -30.89
C PHE A 1112 9.90 -6.10 -30.61
N TRP A 1113 9.16 -7.17 -30.91
CA TRP A 1113 9.70 -8.52 -30.83
C TRP A 1113 9.37 -9.35 -32.06
N MET A 1114 10.38 -9.94 -32.68
CA MET A 1114 10.22 -10.93 -33.74
C MET A 1114 11.29 -12.00 -33.61
N THR A 1115 10.91 -13.25 -33.91
CA THR A 1115 11.84 -14.40 -33.87
C THR A 1115 11.56 -15.37 -35.01
N GLY A 1116 12.62 -15.80 -35.69
CA GLY A 1116 12.63 -16.88 -36.67
C GLY A 1116 13.06 -18.24 -36.11
N SER A 1117 13.05 -18.41 -34.78
CA SER A 1117 13.53 -19.61 -34.09
C SER A 1117 12.52 -20.18 -33.10
N TYR A 1118 11.23 -20.02 -33.36
CA TYR A 1118 10.14 -20.51 -32.51
C TYR A 1118 9.91 -22.04 -32.66
N LYS A 1119 10.58 -22.84 -31.83
CA LYS A 1119 10.78 -24.31 -31.98
C LYS A 1119 9.58 -25.23 -31.70
N LEU A 1120 8.35 -24.76 -31.88
CA LEU A 1120 7.14 -25.60 -31.71
C LEU A 1120 6.66 -26.07 -33.09
N HIS A 1121 6.77 -27.37 -33.37
CA HIS A 1121 6.33 -27.99 -34.63
C HIS A 1121 5.54 -29.29 -34.33
N PRO A 1122 4.51 -29.63 -35.13
CA PRO A 1122 3.85 -30.92 -35.06
C PRO A 1122 4.75 -32.01 -35.64
N ILE A 1123 4.43 -33.28 -35.34
CA ILE A 1123 5.15 -34.43 -35.90
C ILE A 1123 5.01 -34.42 -37.44
N GLY A 1124 6.13 -34.59 -38.15
CA GLY A 1124 6.15 -34.72 -39.62
C GLY A 1124 6.07 -33.40 -40.41
N PHE A 1125 6.45 -32.27 -39.81
CA PHE A 1125 6.56 -30.99 -40.51
C PHE A 1125 7.67 -30.98 -41.57
N ASP A 1126 7.58 -30.09 -42.57
CA ASP A 1126 8.61 -29.92 -43.60
C ASP A 1126 9.77 -29.05 -43.04
N PRO A 1127 10.96 -29.61 -42.79
CA PRO A 1127 12.08 -28.85 -42.22
C PRO A 1127 12.71 -27.85 -43.19
N ASN A 1128 12.28 -27.79 -44.46
CA ASN A 1128 12.80 -26.87 -45.47
C ASN A 1128 11.82 -25.72 -45.78
N ALA A 1129 10.60 -25.73 -45.22
CA ALA A 1129 9.60 -24.71 -45.50
C ALA A 1129 9.98 -23.37 -44.83
N LEU A 1130 10.43 -22.40 -45.62
CA LEU A 1130 10.81 -21.08 -45.14
C LEU A 1130 9.63 -20.09 -45.14
N PRO A 1131 9.40 -19.35 -44.04
CA PRO A 1131 8.38 -18.29 -43.98
C PRO A 1131 8.86 -16.98 -44.59
N GLU A 1132 8.04 -16.30 -45.40
CA GLU A 1132 8.34 -14.95 -45.88
C GLU A 1132 7.85 -13.88 -44.87
N ILE A 1133 8.77 -13.13 -44.25
CA ILE A 1133 8.42 -11.98 -43.39
C ILE A 1133 8.83 -10.69 -44.08
N ARG A 1134 7.87 -9.87 -44.51
CA ARG A 1134 8.14 -8.71 -45.36
C ARG A 1134 7.20 -7.52 -45.11
N ASN A 1135 7.69 -6.29 -45.34
CA ASN A 1135 6.86 -5.07 -45.35
C ASN A 1135 6.12 -4.83 -44.02
N ILE A 1136 6.90 -4.67 -42.95
CA ILE A 1136 6.41 -4.46 -41.60
C ILE A 1136 6.63 -2.98 -41.24
N ASN A 1137 5.55 -2.22 -41.09
CA ASN A 1137 5.58 -0.76 -40.93
C ASN A 1137 5.08 -0.36 -39.54
N TYR A 1138 5.92 0.38 -38.82
CA TYR A 1138 5.63 0.96 -37.51
C TYR A 1138 5.75 2.48 -37.58
N ARG A 1139 4.73 3.19 -37.08
CA ARG A 1139 4.67 4.64 -37.16
C ARG A 1139 4.06 5.27 -35.91
N ASP A 1140 4.51 6.45 -35.50
CA ASP A 1140 3.85 7.26 -34.46
C ASP A 1140 3.63 6.45 -33.16
N MET A 1141 4.71 6.01 -32.51
CA MET A 1141 4.63 5.17 -31.32
C MET A 1141 5.42 5.77 -30.15
N THR A 1142 4.84 5.74 -28.95
CA THR A 1142 5.50 6.17 -27.72
C THR A 1142 5.48 5.07 -26.67
N ALA A 1143 6.60 4.87 -25.98
CA ALA A 1143 6.73 3.91 -24.90
C ALA A 1143 7.43 4.50 -23.68
N GLU A 1144 6.91 4.27 -22.49
CA GLU A 1144 7.48 4.68 -21.22
C GLU A 1144 7.93 3.46 -20.40
N ASN A 1145 9.02 3.61 -19.64
CA ASN A 1145 9.57 2.58 -18.76
C ASN A 1145 9.87 1.27 -19.51
N VAL A 1146 10.62 1.37 -20.61
CA VAL A 1146 10.98 0.23 -21.47
C VAL A 1146 12.26 -0.46 -20.96
N THR A 1147 12.25 -1.79 -20.87
CA THR A 1147 13.45 -2.57 -20.48
C THR A 1147 14.41 -2.82 -21.65
N ILE A 1148 13.86 -3.24 -22.80
CA ILE A 1148 14.59 -3.54 -24.04
C ILE A 1148 13.79 -2.94 -25.21
N SER A 1149 14.40 -2.07 -26.02
CA SER A 1149 13.71 -1.45 -27.16
C SER A 1149 13.22 -2.49 -28.19
N ALA A 1150 14.11 -3.37 -28.64
CA ALA A 1150 13.75 -4.37 -29.63
C ALA A 1150 14.57 -5.66 -29.56
N LYS A 1151 13.91 -6.77 -29.86
CA LYS A 1151 14.52 -8.06 -30.15
C LYS A 1151 14.05 -8.52 -31.53
N LEU A 1152 14.91 -8.41 -32.53
CA LEU A 1152 14.59 -8.69 -33.92
C LEU A 1152 15.51 -9.78 -34.46
N GLU A 1153 15.03 -11.01 -34.51
CA GLU A 1153 15.81 -12.17 -34.92
C GLU A 1153 15.16 -12.83 -36.14
N GLY A 1154 15.77 -12.65 -37.31
CA GLY A 1154 15.36 -13.33 -38.54
C GLY A 1154 15.92 -14.74 -38.66
N ILE A 1155 15.83 -15.31 -39.87
CA ILE A 1155 16.37 -16.62 -40.18
C ILE A 1155 17.71 -16.45 -40.90
N LYS A 1156 18.74 -17.17 -40.43
CA LYS A 1156 20.07 -17.13 -41.04
C LYS A 1156 20.00 -17.54 -42.51
N LYS A 1157 20.49 -16.66 -43.41
CA LYS A 1157 20.41 -16.75 -44.89
C LYS A 1157 19.02 -16.48 -45.51
N ASP A 1158 18.00 -16.19 -44.71
CA ASP A 1158 16.67 -15.80 -45.16
C ASP A 1158 16.12 -14.66 -44.25
N PRO A 1159 16.72 -13.46 -44.35
CA PRO A 1159 16.47 -12.40 -43.39
C PRO A 1159 15.06 -11.83 -43.52
N PHE A 1160 14.50 -11.31 -42.42
CA PHE A 1160 13.23 -10.58 -42.46
C PHE A 1160 13.47 -9.19 -43.05
N THR A 1161 12.71 -8.81 -44.09
CA THR A 1161 13.02 -7.61 -44.90
C THR A 1161 11.89 -6.59 -44.94
N GLY A 1162 12.21 -5.35 -45.33
CA GLY A 1162 11.20 -4.30 -45.47
C GLY A 1162 10.60 -3.87 -44.13
N ILE A 1163 11.39 -3.93 -43.06
CA ILE A 1163 11.01 -3.35 -41.77
C ILE A 1163 11.16 -1.82 -41.88
N CYS A 1164 10.12 -1.09 -41.51
CA CYS A 1164 10.10 0.36 -41.52
C CYS A 1164 9.65 0.88 -40.16
N MET A 1165 10.43 1.77 -39.53
CA MET A 1165 10.05 2.45 -38.29
C MET A 1165 10.18 3.96 -38.42
N SER A 1166 9.09 4.71 -38.23
CA SER A 1166 9.13 6.18 -38.25
C SER A 1166 8.43 6.83 -37.07
N ASN A 1167 9.02 7.87 -36.48
CA ASN A 1167 8.45 8.60 -35.34
C ASN A 1167 8.14 7.70 -34.14
N VAL A 1168 9.19 7.08 -33.58
CA VAL A 1168 9.08 6.16 -32.43
C VAL A 1168 9.97 6.67 -31.29
N THR A 1169 9.38 6.89 -30.11
CA THR A 1169 10.11 7.34 -28.93
C THR A 1169 9.91 6.35 -27.79
N MET A 1170 11.01 5.85 -27.22
CA MET A 1170 10.99 4.89 -26.13
C MET A 1170 11.84 5.41 -24.97
N ASP A 1171 11.20 5.74 -23.86
CA ASP A 1171 11.85 6.15 -22.62
C ASP A 1171 12.22 4.91 -21.81
N LEU A 1172 13.52 4.77 -21.52
CA LEU A 1172 14.11 3.57 -20.93
C LEU A 1172 13.96 3.54 -19.41
N SER A 1173 13.82 2.34 -18.85
CA SER A 1173 13.71 2.10 -17.40
C SER A 1173 15.02 2.44 -16.65
N PRO A 1174 15.00 2.78 -15.34
CA PRO A 1174 16.24 2.93 -14.55
C PRO A 1174 17.06 1.63 -14.44
N THR A 1175 16.44 0.46 -14.63
CA THR A 1175 17.07 -0.87 -14.54
C THR A 1175 17.51 -1.44 -15.90
N THR A 1176 17.67 -0.58 -16.90
CA THR A 1176 17.86 -0.93 -18.31
C THR A 1176 19.08 -1.81 -18.58
N LYS A 1177 18.92 -2.81 -19.47
CA LYS A 1177 20.02 -3.68 -19.92
C LYS A 1177 20.96 -2.95 -20.90
N LYS A 1178 22.26 -3.30 -20.89
CA LYS A 1178 23.27 -2.70 -21.79
C LYS A 1178 22.94 -2.81 -23.28
N LEU A 1179 22.27 -3.88 -23.72
CA LEU A 1179 21.88 -4.09 -25.12
C LEU A 1179 20.39 -3.76 -25.31
N GLN A 1180 20.10 -2.64 -25.99
CA GLN A 1180 18.73 -2.16 -26.25
C GLN A 1180 18.13 -2.69 -27.55
N TRP A 1181 18.95 -2.81 -28.59
CA TRP A 1181 18.56 -3.34 -29.89
C TRP A 1181 19.33 -4.63 -30.16
N ASN A 1182 18.65 -5.76 -30.05
CA ASN A 1182 19.22 -7.05 -30.45
C ASN A 1182 18.69 -7.39 -31.86
N CYS A 1183 19.51 -7.17 -32.89
CA CYS A 1183 19.14 -7.39 -34.28
C CYS A 1183 20.04 -8.44 -34.93
N THR A 1184 19.46 -9.46 -35.53
CA THR A 1184 20.16 -10.49 -36.32
C THR A 1184 19.33 -10.87 -37.52
N ASP A 1185 19.96 -11.00 -38.69
CA ASP A 1185 19.30 -11.44 -39.93
C ASP A 1185 18.00 -10.68 -40.25
N VAL A 1186 18.01 -9.35 -40.07
CA VAL A 1186 16.90 -8.46 -40.44
C VAL A 1186 17.40 -7.32 -41.33
N ALA A 1187 16.52 -6.72 -42.11
CA ALA A 1187 16.83 -5.58 -42.96
C ALA A 1187 15.65 -4.59 -43.07
N GLY A 1188 15.96 -3.31 -42.95
CA GLY A 1188 14.94 -2.27 -42.94
C GLY A 1188 15.50 -0.86 -42.91
N VAL A 1189 14.65 0.09 -42.54
CA VAL A 1189 14.96 1.52 -42.50
C VAL A 1189 14.25 2.19 -41.32
N THR A 1190 14.88 3.21 -40.76
CA THR A 1190 14.29 4.01 -39.68
C THR A 1190 14.29 5.51 -39.97
N SER A 1191 13.43 6.26 -39.27
CA SER A 1191 13.41 7.72 -39.28
C SER A 1191 12.84 8.25 -37.96
N ARG A 1192 13.56 9.15 -37.28
CA ARG A 1192 13.11 9.72 -35.99
C ARG A 1192 12.73 8.63 -34.96
N VAL A 1193 13.64 7.69 -34.75
CA VAL A 1193 13.51 6.62 -33.74
C VAL A 1193 14.51 6.86 -32.61
N LYS A 1194 14.03 6.83 -31.35
CA LYS A 1194 14.86 6.95 -30.14
C LYS A 1194 14.51 5.84 -29.14
N PRO A 1195 15.49 5.15 -28.53
CA PRO A 1195 16.95 5.26 -28.75
C PRO A 1195 17.40 4.78 -30.14
N GLU A 1196 18.64 5.10 -30.52
CA GLU A 1196 19.18 4.83 -31.86
C GLU A 1196 19.12 3.32 -32.22
N PRO A 1197 18.53 2.96 -33.37
CA PRO A 1197 18.42 1.57 -33.82
C PRO A 1197 19.76 0.91 -34.19
N CYS A 1198 19.75 -0.42 -34.32
CA CYS A 1198 20.88 -1.21 -34.80
C CYS A 1198 21.27 -0.90 -36.26
N SER A 1199 22.51 -1.21 -36.65
CA SER A 1199 23.06 -0.95 -37.99
C SER A 1199 22.31 -1.62 -39.14
N LEU A 1200 21.55 -2.67 -38.86
CA LEU A 1200 20.68 -3.37 -39.82
C LEU A 1200 19.40 -2.59 -40.17
N LEU A 1201 19.09 -1.53 -39.41
CA LEU A 1201 17.95 -0.63 -39.61
C LEU A 1201 18.41 0.85 -39.71
N PRO A 1202 19.22 1.20 -40.73
CA PRO A 1202 19.80 2.53 -40.85
C PRO A 1202 18.76 3.65 -40.94
N SER A 1203 19.09 4.80 -40.35
CA SER A 1203 18.26 6.00 -40.41
C SER A 1203 18.38 6.69 -41.78
N LYS A 1204 17.26 7.00 -42.44
CA LYS A 1204 17.20 7.66 -43.76
C LYS A 1204 16.91 9.17 -43.72
N GLY A 1205 17.02 9.81 -42.54
CA GLY A 1205 16.79 11.24 -42.36
C GLY A 1205 15.32 11.63 -42.13
N PRO A 1206 15.04 12.88 -41.71
CA PRO A 1206 13.75 13.28 -41.13
C PRO A 1206 12.60 13.41 -42.14
N ALA A 1207 12.86 13.42 -43.45
CA ALA A 1207 11.83 13.53 -44.49
C ALA A 1207 11.15 12.18 -44.83
N MET A 1208 11.69 11.06 -44.32
CA MET A 1208 11.16 9.73 -44.57
C MET A 1208 10.13 9.33 -43.50
N ASP A 1209 8.99 8.81 -43.95
CA ASP A 1209 7.90 8.28 -43.11
C ASP A 1209 7.53 6.87 -43.57
N CYS A 1210 7.18 6.01 -42.62
CA CYS A 1210 6.67 4.69 -42.91
C CYS A 1210 5.22 4.76 -43.39
N HIS A 1211 4.91 3.89 -44.34
CA HIS A 1211 3.62 3.87 -44.99
C HIS A 1211 2.55 3.28 -44.05
N PHE A 1212 1.38 3.91 -44.04
CA PHE A 1212 0.16 3.34 -43.47
C PHE A 1212 -0.97 3.58 -44.48
N PRO A 1213 -1.70 2.54 -44.92
CA PRO A 1213 -2.78 2.68 -45.89
C PRO A 1213 -3.86 3.68 -45.45
N THR A 1214 -4.32 4.54 -46.37
CA THR A 1214 -5.36 5.56 -46.08
C THR A 1214 -6.75 5.15 -46.56
N ASP A 1215 -6.84 4.14 -47.43
CA ASP A 1215 -8.09 3.47 -47.77
C ASP A 1215 -8.64 2.72 -46.55
N LYS A 1216 -9.95 2.48 -46.53
CA LYS A 1216 -10.61 1.69 -45.48
C LYS A 1216 -10.79 0.25 -45.93
N ILE A 1217 -10.63 -0.69 -45.01
CA ILE A 1217 -11.03 -2.08 -45.26
C ILE A 1217 -12.58 -2.12 -45.37
N PRO A 1218 -13.18 -2.87 -46.31
CA PRO A 1218 -14.63 -2.85 -46.54
C PRO A 1218 -15.48 -3.05 -45.27
N ILE A 1219 -15.05 -3.93 -44.34
CA ILE A 1219 -15.75 -4.17 -43.07
C ILE A 1219 -15.90 -2.91 -42.21
N GLU A 1220 -15.00 -1.93 -42.31
CA GLU A 1220 -15.07 -0.68 -41.56
C GLU A 1220 -16.20 0.25 -42.00
N SER A 1221 -16.79 -0.03 -43.17
CA SER A 1221 -17.89 0.76 -43.74
C SER A 1221 -19.25 0.10 -43.51
N VAL A 1222 -19.30 -1.06 -42.84
CA VAL A 1222 -20.55 -1.73 -42.48
C VAL A 1222 -21.27 -0.92 -41.41
N VAL A 1223 -22.50 -0.50 -41.71
CA VAL A 1223 -23.37 0.23 -40.79
C VAL A 1223 -24.21 -0.79 -40.01
N LEU A 1224 -24.14 -0.73 -38.68
CA LEU A 1224 -25.01 -1.52 -37.80
C LEU A 1224 -26.37 -0.82 -37.67
N ASN A 1225 -27.44 -1.60 -37.68
CA ASN A 1225 -28.81 -1.15 -37.49
C ASN A 1225 -29.15 -1.06 -35.99
N LYS A 1226 -30.02 -0.11 -35.64
CA LYS A 1226 -30.58 0.00 -34.30
C LYS A 1226 -31.73 -1.00 -34.15
N CYS A 1227 -31.52 -2.02 -33.34
CA CYS A 1227 -32.46 -3.10 -33.08
C CYS A 1227 -32.99 -3.03 -31.65
N THR A 1228 -34.10 -3.71 -31.37
CA THR A 1228 -34.68 -3.78 -30.03
C THR A 1228 -34.73 -5.25 -29.60
N ALA A 1229 -34.25 -5.57 -28.41
CA ALA A 1229 -34.42 -6.86 -27.74
C ALA A 1229 -35.73 -6.85 -26.95
#